data_AF-B4GBL0-F1
#
_entry.id   AF-B4GBL0-F1
#
_cell.length_a   1.000
_cell.length_b   1.000
_cell.length_c   1.000
_cell.angle_alpha   90.00
_cell.angle_beta   90.00
_cell.angle_gamma   90.00
#
_symmetry.space_group_name_H-M   'P 1'
#
loop_
_entity.id
_entity.type
_entity.pdbx_description
1 polymer ?
#
loop_
_entity_poly.entity_id
_entity_poly.type
_entity_poly.pdbx_seq_one_letter_code
_entity_poly.pdbx_strand_id
1 'polypeptide(L)'
;MQRGKISFGKIQLNINQPPDEPNADENEDGKESGSSGGGGFKKMDKQQMIRQIEDVAEDLESQHLKEVMGISGFGRKAAQVFDINEQIAKAKITRPGVEKKREVAEQEEDVIGPLPPAAVEDSKQGCKDEATNKVEDSDDDCSSDEDSDDEQSLSKRIPYTHEVQMQHGSRAVLALAGDPSGARLVSGSIDYDMCFWDFVGMDSSMRSFRQLQPCENHPIRSLQYSVTGEMILVISGNAQAKVLDRDGFEKLECCKGDQYISDMSRTKGHVAQLTSGCWHPFNREQFLTAALDGTLRIWQGLKAKEQCQVIKTRAIGGLRTNASSCNFNRDATLIAAGCVDGSIQTWDTRKMFVNTTHCVRGAHQKGAEITSIVFSYMGQQLATRSNDETMKLWDLRKFKQPLNTWNNLYSRYDTTDCCFSPDDRLLVTGESLPKDQAEANLYFYSTKSFQEVQRIPVSNSHVVKTLWHPKLNQLFVSCGNGTIKCLYDEKRSIRGATLCVVKTHRKRQQMEMVGVSQIITPHALPLFRQEKSRSSRKKMEKARMDPVKSKRPDLPITSGQGGRVASSGGTLSSYVIRNLGLSKRVDDDQDPREAILKYAKDAAENPYWIAPAYKETQPKAIFSEKLPTDTEPSTKKPKTEVDN
;
A
#
# COMPACT_ATOMS: atom_id res chain seq x y z
N MET A 1 -13.09 -30.86 42.82
CA MET A 1 -13.72 -30.50 41.53
C MET A 1 -13.16 -31.42 40.46
N GLN A 2 -14.05 -32.15 39.79
CA GLN A 2 -13.77 -33.24 38.86
C GLN A 2 -13.01 -32.73 37.61
N ARG A 3 -11.93 -33.42 37.22
CA ARG A 3 -11.29 -33.27 35.91
C ARG A 3 -11.80 -34.38 35.00
N GLY A 4 -12.60 -34.03 34.00
CA GLY A 4 -13.07 -34.96 32.98
C GLY A 4 -11.93 -35.41 32.06
N LYS A 5 -11.80 -36.73 31.87
CA LYS A 5 -10.92 -37.35 30.87
C LYS A 5 -11.57 -37.22 29.49
N ILE A 6 -10.83 -36.71 28.50
CA ILE A 6 -11.24 -36.68 27.09
C ILE A 6 -10.55 -37.88 26.42
N SER A 7 -11.36 -38.80 25.86
CA SER A 7 -10.89 -39.94 25.07
C SER A 7 -10.90 -39.61 23.59
N PHE A 8 -9.76 -39.75 22.91
CA PHE A 8 -9.67 -39.66 21.45
C PHE A 8 -10.02 -41.01 20.80
N GLY A 9 -10.98 -40.99 19.87
CA GLY A 9 -11.33 -42.14 19.03
C GLY A 9 -10.24 -42.46 18.01
N LYS A 10 -9.91 -43.75 17.86
CA LYS A 10 -8.94 -44.26 16.88
C LYS A 10 -9.49 -44.14 15.46
N ILE A 11 -8.77 -43.45 14.58
CA ILE A 11 -9.00 -43.45 13.13
C ILE A 11 -8.03 -44.46 12.51
N GLN A 12 -8.56 -45.48 11.84
CA GLN A 12 -7.77 -46.41 11.02
C GLN A 12 -7.67 -45.85 9.60
N LEU A 13 -6.44 -45.65 9.11
CA LEU A 13 -6.12 -45.26 7.75
C LEU A 13 -5.78 -46.54 6.97
N ASN A 14 -6.59 -46.89 5.96
CA ASN A 14 -6.21 -47.87 4.95
C ASN A 14 -5.59 -47.14 3.76
N ILE A 15 -4.29 -47.34 3.58
CA ILE A 15 -3.49 -46.90 2.44
C ILE A 15 -3.19 -48.16 1.62
N ASN A 16 -3.69 -48.24 0.39
CA ASN A 16 -3.10 -48.89 -0.80
C ASN A 16 -4.15 -49.40 -1.79
N GLN A 17 -4.35 -48.68 -2.89
CA GLN A 17 -4.57 -49.27 -4.23
C GLN A 17 -4.37 -48.20 -5.33
N PRO A 18 -3.54 -48.46 -6.36
CA PRO A 18 -3.39 -47.55 -7.50
C PRO A 18 -4.49 -47.80 -8.56
N PRO A 19 -4.76 -46.83 -9.47
CA PRO A 19 -5.75 -46.99 -10.53
C PRO A 19 -5.12 -47.59 -11.81
N ASP A 20 -5.80 -48.56 -12.42
CA ASP A 20 -5.45 -49.14 -13.72
C ASP A 20 -6.07 -48.36 -14.89
N GLU A 21 -5.31 -48.22 -15.99
CA GLU A 21 -5.73 -47.64 -17.27
C GLU A 21 -6.58 -48.62 -18.11
N PRO A 22 -7.42 -48.12 -19.06
CA PRO A 22 -8.33 -48.96 -19.84
C PRO A 22 -7.70 -49.46 -21.14
N ASN A 23 -7.84 -50.75 -21.43
CA ASN A 23 -7.59 -51.32 -22.76
C ASN A 23 -8.90 -51.70 -23.46
N ALA A 24 -8.89 -51.47 -24.77
CA ALA A 24 -9.97 -51.72 -25.71
C ALA A 24 -9.98 -53.16 -26.24
N ASP A 25 -11.14 -53.51 -26.79
CA ASP A 25 -11.43 -54.40 -27.92
C ASP A 25 -12.28 -55.67 -27.67
N GLU A 26 -13.44 -55.65 -28.36
CA GLU A 26 -14.12 -56.74 -29.11
C GLU A 26 -14.65 -57.97 -28.34
N ASN A 27 -15.78 -58.63 -28.64
CA ASN A 27 -16.95 -58.46 -29.51
C ASN A 27 -17.96 -59.58 -29.12
N GLU A 28 -19.18 -59.50 -29.66
CA GLU A 28 -20.18 -60.57 -29.90
C GLU A 28 -21.27 -60.94 -28.85
N ASP A 29 -22.48 -60.41 -29.16
CA ASP A 29 -23.74 -61.10 -29.49
C ASP A 29 -24.59 -61.89 -28.46
N GLY A 30 -25.89 -61.52 -28.38
CA GLY A 30 -26.94 -62.41 -27.87
C GLY A 30 -28.29 -61.83 -27.43
N LYS A 31 -29.09 -61.33 -28.37
CA LYS A 31 -30.59 -61.35 -28.50
C LYS A 31 -31.59 -60.96 -27.37
N GLU A 32 -32.42 -59.97 -27.76
CA GLU A 32 -33.91 -59.87 -27.74
C GLU A 32 -34.75 -60.00 -26.45
N SER A 33 -35.41 -58.92 -26.04
CA SER A 33 -36.85 -58.62 -26.32
C SER A 33 -37.48 -57.65 -25.31
N GLY A 34 -38.37 -56.75 -25.77
CA GLY A 34 -39.50 -56.27 -24.96
C GLY A 34 -39.60 -54.79 -24.53
N SER A 35 -40.06 -53.93 -25.45
CA SER A 35 -41.13 -52.92 -25.26
C SER A 35 -40.99 -51.70 -24.30
N SER A 36 -41.00 -50.52 -24.96
CA SER A 36 -41.79 -49.29 -24.68
C SER A 36 -41.48 -48.39 -23.48
N GLY A 37 -41.12 -47.14 -23.77
CA GLY A 37 -41.24 -45.99 -22.85
C GLY A 37 -40.30 -44.84 -23.16
N GLY A 38 -40.54 -44.10 -24.26
CA GLY A 38 -39.73 -42.96 -24.68
C GLY A 38 -39.85 -41.73 -23.77
N GLY A 39 -38.71 -41.10 -23.49
CA GLY A 39 -38.58 -39.81 -22.82
C GLY A 39 -37.13 -39.34 -22.88
N GLY A 40 -36.75 -38.67 -23.98
CA GLY A 40 -35.37 -38.31 -24.28
C GLY A 40 -34.75 -37.33 -23.29
N PHE A 41 -33.72 -37.78 -22.57
CA PHE A 41 -32.81 -36.92 -21.82
C PHE A 41 -31.65 -36.48 -22.72
N LYS A 42 -31.49 -35.17 -22.89
CA LYS A 42 -30.28 -34.55 -23.46
C LYS A 42 -29.09 -34.89 -22.57
N LYS A 43 -28.03 -35.48 -23.14
CA LYS A 43 -26.72 -35.60 -22.48
C LYS A 43 -26.22 -34.19 -22.15
N MET A 44 -26.11 -33.86 -20.87
CA MET A 44 -25.44 -32.66 -20.40
C MET A 44 -23.92 -32.87 -20.40
N ASP A 45 -23.17 -31.85 -20.82
CA ASP A 45 -21.72 -31.89 -20.93
C ASP A 45 -21.05 -32.07 -19.56
N LYS A 46 -20.01 -32.89 -19.53
CA LYS A 46 -19.25 -33.25 -18.32
C LYS A 46 -18.69 -32.03 -17.58
N GLN A 47 -18.43 -30.93 -18.30
CA GLN A 47 -17.98 -29.66 -17.72
C GLN A 47 -19.09 -28.89 -16.99
N GLN A 48 -20.35 -29.01 -17.44
CA GLN A 48 -21.49 -28.41 -16.74
C GLN A 48 -21.82 -29.16 -15.45
N MET A 49 -21.65 -30.49 -15.44
CA MET A 49 -21.77 -31.29 -14.23
C MET A 49 -20.71 -30.92 -13.19
N ILE A 50 -19.46 -30.68 -13.60
CA ILE A 50 -18.38 -30.28 -12.68
C ILE A 50 -18.69 -28.92 -12.03
N ARG A 51 -19.16 -27.94 -12.82
CA ARG A 51 -19.56 -26.63 -12.27
C ARG A 51 -20.74 -26.73 -11.30
N GLN A 52 -21.73 -27.56 -11.61
CA GLN A 52 -22.85 -27.79 -10.70
C GLN A 52 -22.43 -28.49 -9.40
N ILE A 53 -21.41 -29.36 -9.44
CA ILE A 53 -20.85 -30.00 -8.25
C ILE A 53 -20.05 -28.97 -7.41
N GLU A 54 -19.30 -28.08 -8.06
CA GLU A 54 -18.58 -26.98 -7.38
C GLU A 54 -19.56 -25.99 -6.72
N ASP A 55 -20.62 -25.58 -7.41
CA ASP A 55 -21.65 -24.69 -6.86
C ASP A 55 -22.37 -25.32 -5.65
N VAL A 56 -22.65 -26.63 -5.70
CA VAL A 56 -23.26 -27.37 -4.56
C VAL A 56 -22.28 -27.52 -3.40
N ALA A 57 -20.97 -27.65 -3.67
CA ALA A 57 -19.95 -27.70 -2.63
C ALA A 57 -19.80 -26.35 -1.91
N GLU A 58 -19.81 -25.24 -2.65
CA GLU A 58 -19.77 -23.88 -2.07
C GLU A 58 -21.04 -23.57 -1.24
N ASP A 59 -22.20 -24.07 -1.66
CA ASP A 59 -23.44 -23.96 -0.90
C ASP A 59 -23.43 -24.79 0.41
N LEU A 60 -22.76 -25.95 0.42
CA LEU A 60 -22.58 -26.75 1.63
C LEU A 60 -21.58 -26.13 2.60
N GLU A 61 -20.47 -25.57 2.10
CA GLU A 61 -19.48 -24.87 2.92
C GLU A 61 -20.06 -23.60 3.54
N SER A 62 -20.87 -22.85 2.79
CA SER A 62 -21.53 -21.64 3.28
C SER A 62 -22.66 -21.94 4.29
N GLN A 63 -23.30 -23.12 4.21
CA GLN A 63 -24.22 -23.61 5.24
C GLN A 63 -23.48 -24.02 6.51
N HIS A 64 -22.34 -24.71 6.38
CA HIS A 64 -21.52 -25.10 7.53
C HIS A 64 -20.94 -23.88 8.27
N LEU A 65 -20.50 -22.85 7.54
CA LEU A 65 -20.09 -21.57 8.11
C LEU A 65 -21.22 -20.85 8.86
N LYS A 66 -22.47 -20.97 8.42
CA LYS A 66 -23.65 -20.40 9.10
C LYS A 66 -23.99 -21.13 10.40
N GLU A 67 -23.82 -22.45 10.43
CA GLU A 67 -24.00 -23.27 11.65
C GLU A 67 -22.91 -22.98 12.68
N VAL A 68 -21.64 -22.86 12.25
CA VAL A 68 -20.51 -22.53 13.14
C VAL A 68 -20.60 -21.11 13.71
N MET A 69 -21.23 -20.17 12.99
CA MET A 69 -21.33 -18.77 13.41
C MET A 69 -22.61 -18.43 14.20
N GLY A 70 -23.58 -19.34 14.32
CA GLY A 70 -24.73 -19.19 15.24
C GLY A 70 -25.71 -18.05 14.95
N ILE A 71 -25.76 -17.54 13.71
CA ILE A 71 -26.62 -16.41 13.31
C ILE A 71 -27.86 -16.96 12.61
N SER A 72 -28.92 -17.26 13.37
CA SER A 72 -30.25 -17.53 12.81
C SER A 72 -31.11 -16.28 12.86
N GLY A 73 -31.56 -15.80 11.70
CA GLY A 73 -32.58 -14.74 11.61
C GLY A 73 -32.17 -13.48 10.85
N PHE A 74 -31.84 -13.59 9.57
CA PHE A 74 -31.97 -12.44 8.67
C PHE A 74 -32.48 -12.90 7.30
N GLY A 75 -33.66 -12.38 6.93
CA GLY A 75 -34.43 -12.81 5.76
C GLY A 75 -33.72 -12.55 4.43
N ARG A 76 -33.98 -13.45 3.46
CA ARG A 76 -33.52 -13.37 2.08
C ARG A 76 -33.98 -12.06 1.43
N LYS A 77 -33.05 -11.15 1.17
CA LYS A 77 -33.17 -10.19 0.06
C LYS A 77 -32.24 -10.68 -1.05
N ALA A 78 -32.81 -10.87 -2.24
CA ALA A 78 -32.09 -11.28 -3.43
C ALA A 78 -30.88 -10.36 -3.68
N ALA A 79 -29.73 -10.95 -3.96
CA ALA A 79 -28.52 -10.23 -4.33
C ALA A 79 -28.76 -9.52 -5.67
N GLN A 80 -28.86 -8.18 -5.65
CA GLN A 80 -28.68 -7.39 -6.86
C GLN A 80 -27.20 -7.41 -7.23
N VAL A 81 -26.90 -7.91 -8.43
CA VAL A 81 -25.58 -7.79 -9.05
C VAL A 81 -25.35 -6.32 -9.35
N PHE A 82 -24.27 -5.75 -8.81
CA PHE A 82 -23.90 -4.36 -8.99
C PHE A 82 -23.14 -4.16 -10.30
N ASP A 83 -23.73 -3.43 -11.25
CA ASP A 83 -23.06 -3.03 -12.49
C ASP A 83 -22.35 -1.67 -12.31
N ILE A 84 -21.02 -1.71 -12.31
CA ILE A 84 -20.13 -0.59 -12.00
C ILE A 84 -20.21 0.51 -13.08
N ASN A 85 -20.55 0.15 -14.32
CA ASN A 85 -20.63 1.07 -15.44
C ASN A 85 -21.82 2.04 -15.31
N GLU A 86 -22.92 1.59 -14.71
CA GLU A 86 -24.13 2.40 -14.53
C GLU A 86 -23.94 3.50 -13.48
N GLN A 87 -23.07 3.27 -12.48
CA GLN A 87 -22.73 4.26 -11.46
C GLN A 87 -21.79 5.36 -11.99
N ILE A 88 -20.88 5.00 -12.90
CA ILE A 88 -19.99 5.96 -13.58
C ILE A 88 -20.79 6.88 -14.50
N ALA A 89 -21.82 6.36 -15.16
CA ALA A 89 -22.74 7.16 -15.98
C ALA A 89 -23.57 8.12 -15.13
N LYS A 90 -24.10 7.67 -13.98
CA LYS A 90 -24.84 8.52 -13.03
C LYS A 90 -23.97 9.63 -12.43
N ALA A 91 -22.70 9.36 -12.14
CA ALA A 91 -21.76 10.36 -11.61
C ALA A 91 -21.37 11.46 -12.62
N LYS A 92 -21.46 11.19 -13.94
CA LYS A 92 -21.24 12.20 -14.98
C LYS A 92 -22.42 13.17 -15.15
N ILE A 93 -23.64 12.75 -14.81
CA ILE A 93 -24.86 13.56 -14.95
C ILE A 93 -24.98 14.59 -13.82
N THR A 94 -24.37 14.36 -12.67
CA THR A 94 -24.53 15.21 -11.46
C THR A 94 -23.55 16.37 -11.32
N ARG A 95 -22.89 16.81 -12.40
CA ARG A 95 -22.07 18.05 -12.36
C ARG A 95 -22.92 19.26 -12.80
N PRO A 96 -23.19 20.25 -11.94
CA PRO A 96 -23.75 21.52 -12.39
C PRO A 96 -22.70 22.28 -13.22
N GLY A 97 -23.06 22.64 -14.45
CA GLY A 97 -22.29 23.56 -15.29
C GLY A 97 -22.41 24.99 -14.77
N VAL A 98 -21.28 25.68 -14.66
CA VAL A 98 -21.24 27.10 -14.26
C VAL A 98 -21.27 27.95 -15.55
N GLU A 99 -22.40 28.58 -15.81
CA GLU A 99 -22.54 29.63 -16.81
C GLU A 99 -21.90 30.92 -16.33
N LYS A 100 -21.09 31.57 -17.19
CA LYS A 100 -20.53 32.90 -16.95
C LYS A 100 -21.55 33.97 -17.33
N LYS A 101 -22.04 34.74 -16.35
CA LYS A 101 -22.56 36.09 -16.58
C LYS A 101 -21.52 37.13 -16.10
N ARG A 102 -21.26 38.11 -16.96
CA ARG A 102 -20.44 39.30 -16.70
C ARG A 102 -21.36 40.43 -16.26
N GLU A 103 -21.15 40.99 -15.07
CA GLU A 103 -21.52 42.37 -14.73
C GLU A 103 -20.44 43.00 -13.85
N VAL A 104 -20.31 44.31 -13.97
CA VAL A 104 -19.20 45.18 -13.56
C VAL A 104 -19.53 45.85 -12.22
N ALA A 105 -18.58 45.93 -11.28
CA ALA A 105 -18.39 47.05 -10.35
C ALA A 105 -17.16 46.85 -9.45
N GLU A 106 -16.60 47.97 -9.02
CA GLU A 106 -15.26 48.20 -8.47
C GLU A 106 -15.13 47.97 -6.95
N GLN A 107 -13.87 48.03 -6.49
CA GLN A 107 -13.34 48.39 -5.15
C GLN A 107 -13.03 47.28 -4.12
N GLU A 108 -11.72 47.05 -4.00
CA GLU A 108 -10.83 47.06 -2.81
C GLU A 108 -10.97 46.05 -1.63
N GLU A 109 -9.79 45.47 -1.33
CA GLU A 109 -9.24 44.92 -0.07
C GLU A 109 -9.78 43.59 0.53
N ASP A 110 -9.00 42.52 0.34
CA ASP A 110 -8.29 41.74 1.39
C ASP A 110 -7.94 40.32 0.88
N VAL A 111 -6.67 40.09 0.53
CA VAL A 111 -6.17 38.82 -0.04
C VAL A 111 -5.64 37.91 1.06
N ILE A 112 -6.39 36.85 1.38
CA ILE A 112 -5.91 35.65 2.10
C ILE A 112 -6.38 34.42 1.31
N GLY A 113 -5.47 33.79 0.56
CA GLY A 113 -5.71 32.52 -0.16
C GLY A 113 -4.71 32.28 -1.30
N PRO A 114 -4.31 31.03 -1.59
CA PRO A 114 -3.13 30.75 -2.41
C PRO A 114 -3.38 30.97 -3.91
N LEU A 115 -2.36 31.48 -4.60
CA LEU A 115 -2.32 31.64 -6.05
C LEU A 115 -2.27 30.28 -6.77
N PRO A 116 -3.07 30.05 -7.83
CA PRO A 116 -2.91 28.91 -8.74
C PRO A 116 -1.74 29.12 -9.73
N PRO A 117 -1.15 28.05 -10.29
CA PRO A 117 0.08 28.10 -11.09
C PRO A 117 -0.13 28.78 -12.45
N ALA A 118 0.90 29.52 -12.87
CA ALA A 118 0.94 30.22 -14.15
C ALA A 118 0.93 29.25 -15.33
N ALA A 119 0.00 29.47 -16.27
CA ALA A 119 0.04 28.86 -17.59
C ALA A 119 1.14 29.55 -18.42
N VAL A 120 1.94 28.74 -19.09
CA VAL A 120 3.00 29.15 -20.02
C VAL A 120 2.36 29.84 -21.22
N GLU A 121 2.68 31.11 -21.44
CA GLU A 121 2.37 31.81 -22.68
C GLU A 121 3.47 31.54 -23.72
N ASP A 122 3.04 31.03 -24.87
CA ASP A 122 3.77 30.98 -26.12
C ASP A 122 4.17 32.39 -26.57
N SER A 123 5.47 32.70 -26.55
CA SER A 123 6.02 33.87 -27.24
C SER A 123 6.61 33.45 -28.59
N LYS A 124 5.79 33.60 -29.64
CA LYS A 124 6.27 33.75 -31.01
C LYS A 124 7.04 35.07 -31.13
N GLN A 125 8.31 35.00 -31.48
CA GLN A 125 9.05 36.11 -32.09
C GLN A 125 9.72 35.65 -33.40
N GLY A 126 9.14 36.11 -34.50
CA GLY A 126 9.84 36.88 -35.55
C GLY A 126 11.06 36.27 -36.25
N CYS A 127 10.78 35.51 -37.30
CA CYS A 127 11.28 35.62 -38.69
C CYS A 127 12.61 36.33 -39.02
N LYS A 128 13.42 35.62 -39.83
CA LYS A 128 14.35 36.00 -40.93
C LYS A 128 15.73 35.37 -40.74
N ASP A 129 16.49 34.93 -41.72
CA ASP A 129 16.33 34.60 -43.14
C ASP A 129 17.54 33.68 -43.46
N GLU A 130 17.38 32.74 -44.41
CA GLU A 130 18.35 32.35 -45.46
C GLU A 130 18.64 30.85 -45.68
N ALA A 131 18.40 30.47 -46.94
CA ALA A 131 19.17 29.58 -47.81
C ALA A 131 19.18 28.06 -47.58
N THR A 132 18.26 27.41 -48.30
CA THR A 132 18.50 26.33 -49.29
C THR A 132 19.42 25.16 -48.95
N ASN A 133 18.85 23.95 -48.83
CA ASN A 133 18.99 22.91 -49.87
C ASN A 133 18.05 21.71 -49.60
N LYS A 134 17.40 21.24 -50.67
CA LYS A 134 16.58 20.03 -50.76
C LYS A 134 17.43 18.87 -51.30
N VAL A 135 17.36 17.68 -50.69
CA VAL A 135 17.47 16.33 -51.30
C VAL A 135 16.81 15.36 -50.29
N GLU A 136 15.57 14.92 -50.53
CA GLU A 136 15.13 13.59 -51.02
C GLU A 136 15.21 12.43 -50.01
N ASP A 137 14.12 11.65 -50.04
CA ASP A 137 13.74 10.53 -49.18
C ASP A 137 14.77 9.40 -49.10
N SER A 138 14.85 8.76 -47.93
CA SER A 138 15.13 7.33 -47.81
C SER A 138 14.59 6.82 -46.48
N ASP A 139 13.49 6.08 -46.56
CA ASP A 139 13.13 5.09 -45.55
C ASP A 139 14.28 4.07 -45.49
N ASP A 140 14.99 4.01 -44.36
CA ASP A 140 15.87 2.88 -44.06
C ASP A 140 15.72 2.51 -42.58
N ASP A 141 15.05 1.38 -42.37
CA ASP A 141 15.06 0.60 -41.15
C ASP A 141 16.51 0.27 -40.76
N CYS A 142 16.99 0.84 -39.68
CA CYS A 142 18.20 0.38 -39.00
C CYS A 142 17.94 0.30 -37.50
N SER A 143 17.41 -0.86 -37.11
CA SER A 143 17.49 -1.43 -35.76
C SER A 143 18.96 -1.62 -35.38
N SER A 144 19.54 -0.65 -34.69
CA SER A 144 20.55 -0.86 -33.64
C SER A 144 20.87 0.49 -33.02
N ASP A 145 20.41 0.75 -31.80
CA ASP A 145 21.03 1.68 -30.84
C ASP A 145 20.20 1.70 -29.54
N GLU A 146 20.39 0.70 -28.67
CA GLU A 146 19.96 0.78 -27.28
C GLU A 146 21.15 0.52 -26.35
N ASP A 147 22.13 1.43 -26.34
CA ASP A 147 23.14 1.50 -25.26
C ASP A 147 23.85 2.88 -25.19
N SER A 148 23.18 3.97 -25.57
CA SER A 148 23.66 5.32 -25.24
C SER A 148 23.21 5.67 -23.81
N ASP A 149 23.98 5.18 -22.83
CA ASP A 149 23.87 5.56 -21.42
C ASP A 149 24.23 7.05 -21.23
N ASP A 150 23.33 7.96 -21.60
CA ASP A 150 23.52 9.39 -21.34
C ASP A 150 23.58 9.60 -19.83
N GLU A 151 24.63 10.25 -19.31
CA GLU A 151 24.78 10.54 -17.88
C GLU A 151 23.60 11.36 -17.33
N GLN A 152 22.90 12.11 -18.20
CA GLN A 152 21.66 12.83 -17.88
C GLN A 152 20.47 11.89 -17.58
N SER A 153 20.50 10.64 -18.03
CA SER A 153 19.49 9.63 -17.71
C SER A 153 19.70 9.05 -16.31
N LEU A 154 20.96 8.98 -15.85
CA LEU A 154 21.33 8.47 -14.52
C LEU A 154 20.87 9.41 -13.42
N SER A 155 21.02 10.72 -13.58
CA SER A 155 20.53 11.72 -12.62
C SER A 155 19.01 11.63 -12.41
N LYS A 156 18.26 11.38 -13.50
CA LYS A 156 16.80 11.17 -13.44
C LYS A 156 16.40 9.91 -12.66
N ARG A 157 17.31 8.94 -12.47
CA ARG A 157 17.04 7.68 -11.74
C ARG A 157 17.17 7.85 -10.22
N ILE A 158 17.88 8.87 -9.77
CA ILE A 158 18.07 9.15 -8.35
C ILE A 158 16.75 9.67 -7.76
N PRO A 159 16.20 9.03 -6.71
CA PRO A 159 14.95 9.49 -6.10
C PRO A 159 15.21 10.64 -5.12
N TYR A 160 15.23 11.89 -5.61
CA TYR A 160 15.53 13.07 -4.77
C TYR A 160 14.51 14.22 -4.82
N THR A 161 13.44 14.11 -5.61
CA THR A 161 12.51 15.24 -5.82
C THR A 161 11.78 15.68 -4.56
N HIS A 162 11.43 14.74 -3.68
CA HIS A 162 10.68 14.98 -2.46
C HIS A 162 11.40 14.36 -1.27
N GLU A 163 11.33 15.05 -0.13
CA GLU A 163 11.84 14.54 1.14
C GLU A 163 10.72 14.35 2.17
N VAL A 164 10.83 13.28 2.96
CA VAL A 164 10.01 13.02 4.15
C VAL A 164 10.95 12.80 5.32
N GLN A 165 10.62 13.38 6.47
CA GLN A 165 11.43 13.28 7.68
C GLN A 165 10.69 12.46 8.75
N MET A 166 11.37 11.46 9.31
CA MET A 166 10.92 10.64 10.43
C MET A 166 11.81 10.94 11.65
N GLN A 167 11.19 11.11 12.82
CA GLN A 167 11.88 11.49 14.05
C GLN A 167 12.05 10.26 14.95
N HIS A 168 13.26 9.69 15.00
CA HIS A 168 13.54 8.54 15.88
C HIS A 168 13.75 8.98 17.32
N GLY A 169 14.55 10.02 17.52
CA GLY A 169 14.99 10.49 18.83
C GLY A 169 15.90 11.71 18.70
N SER A 170 16.63 12.04 19.75
CA SER A 170 17.52 13.21 19.76
C SER A 170 18.98 12.87 19.42
N ARG A 171 19.39 11.61 19.54
CA ARG A 171 20.77 11.18 19.21
C ARG A 171 20.84 10.45 17.88
N ALA A 172 22.07 10.26 17.41
CA ALA A 172 22.39 9.70 16.10
C ALA A 172 21.79 8.31 15.87
N VAL A 173 21.16 8.14 14.70
CA VAL A 173 20.70 6.84 14.21
C VAL A 173 21.85 6.14 13.47
N LEU A 174 22.42 5.12 14.11
CA LEU A 174 23.57 4.37 13.63
C LEU A 174 23.19 3.28 12.63
N ALA A 175 22.02 2.66 12.81
CA ALA A 175 21.59 1.51 12.03
C ALA A 175 20.22 1.73 11.38
N LEU A 176 20.06 1.22 10.16
CA LEU A 176 18.86 1.29 9.33
C LEU A 176 18.75 0.00 8.53
N ALA A 177 17.54 -0.56 8.51
CA ALA A 177 17.20 -1.74 7.73
C ALA A 177 15.76 -1.65 7.20
N GLY A 178 15.57 -1.98 5.93
CA GLY A 178 14.26 -2.06 5.29
C GLY A 178 13.85 -3.51 5.09
N ASP A 179 12.56 -3.79 5.27
CA ASP A 179 11.94 -5.07 4.91
C ASP A 179 12.13 -5.30 3.40
N PRO A 180 12.52 -6.49 2.91
CA PRO A 180 12.65 -6.77 1.48
C PRO A 180 11.38 -6.54 0.64
N SER A 181 10.22 -6.45 1.29
CA SER A 181 8.95 -6.06 0.67
C SER A 181 8.75 -4.53 0.59
N GLY A 182 9.46 -3.76 1.42
CA GLY A 182 9.33 -2.32 1.55
C GLY A 182 8.16 -1.86 2.41
N ALA A 183 7.52 -2.74 3.19
CA ALA A 183 6.38 -2.36 4.05
C ALA A 183 6.81 -1.76 5.40
N ARG A 184 7.92 -2.25 5.97
CA ARG A 184 8.45 -1.80 7.26
C ARG A 184 9.90 -1.32 7.12
N LEU A 185 10.26 -0.37 7.96
CA LEU A 185 11.62 0.10 8.17
C LEU A 185 11.94 0.00 9.66
N VAL A 186 13.18 -0.29 10.00
CA VAL A 186 13.67 -0.30 11.37
C VAL A 186 14.89 0.60 11.46
N SER A 187 14.95 1.37 12.53
CA SER A 187 16.10 2.18 12.88
C SER A 187 16.62 1.83 14.27
N GLY A 188 17.93 1.96 14.45
CA GLY A 188 18.63 1.80 15.71
C GLY A 188 19.46 3.04 16.03
N SER A 189 19.29 3.57 17.23
CA SER A 189 20.02 4.73 17.72
C SER A 189 21.19 4.33 18.61
N ILE A 190 22.11 5.27 18.80
CA ILE A 190 23.09 5.25 19.89
C ILE A 190 22.41 5.30 21.27
N ASP A 191 21.15 5.72 21.35
CA ASP A 191 20.28 5.71 22.54
C ASP A 191 19.84 4.31 23.01
N TYR A 192 20.34 3.24 22.39
CA TYR A 192 19.96 1.85 22.65
C TYR A 192 18.53 1.49 22.17
N ASP A 193 17.79 2.50 21.72
CA ASP A 193 16.45 2.37 21.18
C ASP A 193 16.43 1.88 19.74
N MET A 194 15.55 0.92 19.50
CA MET A 194 15.14 0.43 18.19
C MET A 194 13.71 0.89 17.92
N CYS A 195 13.49 1.58 16.80
CA CYS A 195 12.16 2.03 16.39
C CYS A 195 11.70 1.28 15.15
N PHE A 196 10.41 0.93 15.14
CA PHE A 196 9.73 0.27 14.04
C PHE A 196 8.83 1.28 13.32
N TRP A 197 9.01 1.35 12.01
CA TRP A 197 8.25 2.18 11.11
C TRP A 197 7.43 1.26 10.20
N ASP A 198 6.12 1.48 10.16
CA ASP A 198 5.21 0.76 9.27
C ASP A 198 4.56 1.76 8.32
N PHE A 199 4.92 1.72 7.03
CA PHE A 199 4.40 2.69 6.06
C PHE A 199 2.91 2.49 5.74
N VAL A 200 2.36 1.30 5.99
CA VAL A 200 0.94 1.02 5.78
C VAL A 200 0.13 1.52 6.97
N GLY A 201 0.66 1.43 8.19
CA GLY A 201 -0.02 1.92 9.40
C GLY A 201 0.17 3.41 9.69
N MET A 202 1.28 3.99 9.26
CA MET A 202 1.67 5.36 9.58
C MET A 202 0.91 6.40 8.77
N ASP A 203 0.67 7.56 9.38
CA ASP A 203 0.06 8.74 8.78
C ASP A 203 1.11 9.83 8.50
N SER A 204 0.67 11.02 8.09
CA SER A 204 1.55 12.15 7.83
C SER A 204 2.36 12.62 9.04
N SER A 205 2.06 12.17 10.28
CA SER A 205 2.84 12.53 11.47
C SER A 205 4.15 11.76 11.59
N MET A 206 4.32 10.70 10.77
CA MET A 206 5.58 9.97 10.64
C MET A 206 6.16 9.51 12.00
N ARG A 207 5.30 8.96 12.86
CA ARG A 207 5.68 8.44 14.19
C ARG A 207 5.96 6.95 14.13
N SER A 208 6.92 6.52 14.95
CA SER A 208 7.21 5.09 15.10
C SER A 208 6.00 4.38 15.69
N PHE A 209 5.72 3.18 15.18
CA PHE A 209 4.63 2.34 15.68
C PHE A 209 5.01 1.71 17.03
N ARG A 210 6.30 1.36 17.19
CA ARG A 210 6.85 0.72 18.38
C ARG A 210 8.29 1.14 18.59
N GLN A 211 8.65 1.34 19.84
CA GLN A 211 10.03 1.58 20.30
C GLN A 211 10.36 0.48 21.31
N LEU A 212 11.54 -0.13 21.18
CA LEU A 212 12.01 -1.18 22.06
C LEU A 212 13.51 -1.05 22.32
N GLN A 213 13.96 -1.55 23.46
CA GLN A 213 15.37 -1.60 23.85
C GLN A 213 15.79 -3.06 23.98
N PRO A 214 16.32 -3.70 22.91
CA PRO A 214 16.57 -5.13 22.95
C PRO A 214 17.83 -5.49 23.74
N CYS A 215 18.81 -4.58 23.81
CA CYS A 215 20.10 -4.81 24.47
C CYS A 215 20.37 -3.85 25.64
N GLU A 216 19.33 -3.12 26.08
CA GLU A 216 19.22 -2.08 27.14
C GLU A 216 20.38 -1.08 27.28
N ASN A 217 21.62 -1.56 27.45
CA ASN A 217 22.79 -0.76 27.75
C ASN A 217 23.78 -0.60 26.57
N HIS A 218 23.50 -1.19 25.42
CA HIS A 218 24.45 -1.23 24.30
C HIS A 218 23.92 -0.53 23.04
N PRO A 219 24.73 0.32 22.38
CA PRO A 219 24.32 1.01 21.15
C PRO A 219 24.09 0.00 20.04
N ILE A 220 23.05 0.24 19.24
CA ILE A 220 22.74 -0.60 18.08
C ILE A 220 23.66 -0.19 16.95
N ARG A 221 24.56 -1.09 16.55
CA ARG A 221 25.59 -0.86 15.54
C ARG A 221 25.10 -1.19 14.14
N SER A 222 24.45 -2.35 13.99
CA SER A 222 23.93 -2.81 12.70
C SER A 222 22.59 -3.51 12.88
N LEU A 223 21.75 -3.36 11.85
CA LEU A 223 20.45 -3.97 11.73
C LEU A 223 20.32 -4.51 10.32
N GLN A 224 19.72 -5.69 10.18
CA GLN A 224 19.35 -6.20 8.88
C GLN A 224 18.13 -7.11 8.96
N TYR A 225 17.24 -6.97 7.99
CA TYR A 225 16.16 -7.92 7.79
C TYR A 225 16.67 -9.20 7.13
N SER A 226 16.08 -10.31 7.55
CA SER A 226 16.13 -11.56 6.80
C SER A 226 15.53 -11.36 5.40
N VAL A 227 15.89 -12.23 4.47
CA VAL A 227 15.44 -12.18 3.06
C VAL A 227 13.91 -12.32 2.93
N THR A 228 13.27 -13.01 3.88
CA THR A 228 11.81 -13.15 3.97
C THR A 228 11.14 -11.95 4.65
N GLY A 229 11.89 -11.13 5.40
CA GLY A 229 11.36 -10.01 6.18
C GLY A 229 10.72 -10.41 7.51
N GLU A 230 10.79 -11.69 7.90
CA GLU A 230 10.18 -12.18 9.15
C GLU A 230 11.03 -11.90 10.39
N MET A 231 12.35 -12.00 10.23
CA MET A 231 13.32 -11.85 11.31
C MET A 231 14.23 -10.64 11.06
N ILE A 232 14.68 -10.04 12.14
CA ILE A 232 15.61 -8.91 12.17
C ILE A 232 16.82 -9.32 13.00
N LEU A 233 18.01 -9.21 12.42
CA LEU A 233 19.25 -9.39 13.13
C LEU A 233 19.62 -8.05 13.78
N VAL A 234 19.77 -8.07 15.09
CA VAL A 234 20.16 -6.91 15.90
C VAL A 234 21.56 -7.12 16.42
N ILE A 235 22.42 -6.19 16.04
CA ILE A 235 23.83 -6.18 16.40
C ILE A 235 24.08 -4.93 17.19
N SER A 236 24.38 -5.13 18.47
CA SER A 236 24.70 -4.07 19.40
C SER A 236 26.17 -4.15 19.78
N GLY A 237 26.65 -3.19 20.59
CA GLY A 237 27.96 -3.28 21.24
C GLY A 237 28.10 -4.45 22.25
N ASN A 238 27.10 -5.32 22.40
CA ASN A 238 27.23 -6.55 23.18
C ASN A 238 28.02 -7.62 22.39
N ALA A 239 28.56 -8.62 23.07
CA ALA A 239 29.17 -9.80 22.44
C ALA A 239 28.14 -10.79 21.88
N GLN A 240 26.88 -10.67 22.29
CA GLN A 240 25.79 -11.56 21.87
C GLN A 240 24.91 -10.85 20.84
N ALA A 241 24.69 -11.49 19.69
CA ALA A 241 23.73 -11.02 18.72
C ALA A 241 22.33 -11.50 19.10
N LYS A 242 21.32 -10.65 18.88
CA LYS A 242 19.91 -10.98 19.08
C LYS A 242 19.20 -11.03 17.74
N VAL A 243 18.32 -12.00 17.57
CA VAL A 243 17.39 -12.05 16.44
C VAL A 243 16.00 -11.79 16.97
N LEU A 244 15.37 -10.75 16.44
CA LEU A 244 14.01 -10.36 16.75
C LEU A 244 13.06 -10.82 15.65
N ASP A 245 11.82 -11.01 16.02
CA ASP A 245 10.71 -11.05 15.08
C ASP A 245 10.42 -9.69 14.47
N ARG A 246 9.65 -9.71 13.38
CA ARG A 246 9.09 -8.53 12.72
C ARG A 246 8.34 -7.59 13.66
N ASP A 247 7.82 -8.12 14.77
CA ASP A 247 7.10 -7.38 15.81
C ASP A 247 7.98 -7.03 17.03
N GLY A 248 9.25 -7.43 17.04
CA GLY A 248 10.22 -7.08 18.09
C GLY A 248 10.33 -8.08 19.25
N PHE A 249 9.71 -9.26 19.15
CA PHE A 249 9.90 -10.33 20.13
C PHE A 249 11.25 -11.03 19.92
N GLU A 250 11.95 -11.35 20.99
CA GLU A 250 13.24 -12.05 20.91
C GLU A 250 13.02 -13.52 20.57
N LYS A 251 13.57 -13.97 19.43
CA LYS A 251 13.55 -15.39 19.01
C LYS A 251 14.81 -16.13 19.39
N LEU A 252 15.96 -15.48 19.20
CA LEU A 252 17.28 -16.06 19.43
C LEU A 252 18.18 -15.04 20.10
N GLU A 253 18.90 -15.50 21.12
CA GLU A 253 20.04 -14.81 21.71
C GLU A 253 21.24 -15.75 21.57
N CYS A 254 22.30 -15.26 20.91
CA CYS A 254 23.52 -16.04 20.72
C CYS A 254 24.23 -16.28 22.06
N CYS A 255 24.90 -17.42 22.21
CA CYS A 255 25.71 -17.65 23.39
C CYS A 255 26.88 -16.66 23.47
N LYS A 256 27.28 -16.31 24.69
CA LYS A 256 28.51 -15.56 24.96
C LYS A 256 29.71 -16.51 24.95
N GLY A 257 30.83 -16.07 24.39
CA GLY A 257 32.08 -16.82 24.40
C GLY A 257 32.75 -16.76 25.76
N ASP A 258 33.51 -17.81 26.09
CA ASP A 258 34.38 -17.78 27.26
C ASP A 258 35.56 -16.85 26.97
N GLN A 259 35.70 -15.81 27.80
CA GLN A 259 36.71 -14.78 27.64
C GLN A 259 38.13 -15.22 28.02
N TYR A 260 38.27 -16.34 28.74
CA TYR A 260 39.57 -16.81 29.22
C TYR A 260 40.25 -17.79 28.26
N ILE A 261 39.54 -18.26 27.25
CA ILE A 261 40.10 -19.16 26.23
C ILE A 261 40.83 -18.32 25.17
N SER A 262 42.12 -18.60 24.98
CA SER A 262 42.95 -17.93 23.98
C SER A 262 42.61 -18.35 22.54
N ASP A 263 42.29 -19.63 22.34
CA ASP A 263 41.93 -20.15 21.03
C ASP A 263 40.44 -19.95 20.70
N MET A 264 40.18 -19.02 19.80
CA MET A 264 38.82 -18.63 19.40
C MET A 264 38.03 -19.72 18.66
N SER A 265 38.67 -20.80 18.18
CA SER A 265 37.91 -21.95 17.63
C SER A 265 37.16 -22.74 18.71
N ARG A 266 37.60 -22.67 19.96
CA ARG A 266 37.02 -23.42 21.08
C ARG A 266 35.93 -22.65 21.82
N THR A 267 35.84 -21.34 21.62
CA THR A 267 34.80 -20.51 22.23
C THR A 267 33.49 -20.68 21.48
N LYS A 268 32.36 -20.79 22.18
CA LYS A 268 31.03 -20.95 21.57
C LYS A 268 30.47 -19.62 21.04
N GLY A 269 30.67 -18.54 21.79
CA GLY A 269 30.25 -17.20 21.37
C GLY A 269 31.41 -16.28 21.04
N HIS A 270 31.06 -15.08 20.59
CA HIS A 270 32.01 -13.98 20.58
C HIS A 270 32.39 -13.59 22.01
N VAL A 271 33.64 -13.15 22.16
CA VAL A 271 34.20 -12.72 23.45
C VAL A 271 34.13 -11.21 23.62
N ALA A 272 34.24 -10.48 22.51
CA ALA A 272 34.24 -9.02 22.47
C ALA A 272 32.99 -8.47 21.78
N GLN A 273 32.85 -7.14 21.77
CA GLN A 273 31.73 -6.45 21.13
C GLN A 273 31.59 -6.79 19.65
N LEU A 274 30.34 -6.90 19.20
CA LEU A 274 30.01 -7.05 17.80
C LEU A 274 30.12 -5.72 17.06
N THR A 275 30.57 -5.79 15.81
CA THR A 275 30.77 -4.62 14.95
C THR A 275 29.76 -4.58 13.83
N SER A 276 29.55 -5.71 13.16
CA SER A 276 28.69 -5.85 11.99
C SER A 276 28.15 -7.27 11.89
N GLY A 277 27.23 -7.49 10.96
CA GLY A 277 26.69 -8.80 10.66
C GLY A 277 25.62 -8.73 9.60
N CYS A 278 25.43 -9.88 8.96
CA CYS A 278 24.67 -9.99 7.74
C CYS A 278 23.91 -11.31 7.68
N TRP A 279 22.64 -11.29 7.25
CA TRP A 279 21.89 -12.48 6.89
C TRP A 279 22.45 -13.13 5.64
N HIS A 280 22.38 -14.46 5.61
CA HIS A 280 22.68 -15.20 4.40
C HIS A 280 21.61 -14.90 3.32
N PRO A 281 22.00 -14.64 2.05
CA PRO A 281 21.07 -14.23 0.98
C PRO A 281 19.97 -15.25 0.59
N PHE A 282 20.23 -16.55 0.75
CA PHE A 282 19.27 -17.61 0.44
C PHE A 282 18.71 -18.31 1.70
N ASN A 283 19.59 -18.73 2.60
CA ASN A 283 19.23 -19.42 3.83
C ASN A 283 18.67 -18.46 4.88
N ARG A 284 17.36 -18.57 5.16
CA ARG A 284 16.68 -17.69 6.14
C ARG A 284 17.15 -17.82 7.59
N GLU A 285 17.77 -18.95 7.97
CA GLU A 285 18.18 -19.22 9.36
C GLU A 285 19.68 -19.05 9.58
N GLN A 286 20.42 -18.67 8.55
CA GLN A 286 21.87 -18.48 8.64
C GLN A 286 22.22 -17.01 8.62
N PHE A 287 23.11 -16.60 9.51
CA PHE A 287 23.64 -15.25 9.54
C PHE A 287 25.09 -15.23 9.98
N LEU A 288 25.78 -14.17 9.59
CA LEU A 288 27.18 -13.89 9.89
C LEU A 288 27.24 -12.76 10.91
N THR A 289 28.14 -12.88 11.88
CA THR A 289 28.48 -11.79 12.80
C THR A 289 29.98 -11.56 12.78
N ALA A 290 30.38 -10.30 12.92
CA ALA A 290 31.75 -9.86 13.09
C ALA A 290 31.93 -9.21 14.46
N ALA A 291 33.11 -9.42 15.06
CA ALA A 291 33.43 -8.84 16.35
C ALA A 291 34.86 -8.32 16.42
N LEU A 292 35.12 -7.52 17.46
CA LEU A 292 36.45 -7.06 17.81
C LEU A 292 37.38 -8.16 18.35
N ASP A 293 36.88 -9.38 18.56
CA ASP A 293 37.73 -10.52 18.94
C ASP A 293 38.54 -11.08 17.76
N GLY A 294 38.41 -10.49 16.57
CA GLY A 294 39.11 -10.91 15.35
C GLY A 294 38.54 -12.19 14.75
N THR A 295 37.26 -12.45 14.99
CA THR A 295 36.54 -13.55 14.36
C THR A 295 35.28 -13.09 13.65
N LEU A 296 34.95 -13.81 12.59
CA LEU A 296 33.61 -13.85 12.03
C LEU A 296 33.00 -15.20 12.38
N ARG A 297 31.72 -15.21 12.76
CA ARG A 297 31.01 -16.44 13.09
C ARG A 297 29.78 -16.58 12.22
N ILE A 298 29.61 -17.77 11.68
CA ILE A 298 28.37 -18.16 11.00
C ILE A 298 27.52 -18.93 11.99
N TRP A 299 26.29 -18.48 12.15
CA TRP A 299 25.28 -19.07 13.00
C TRP A 299 24.24 -19.75 12.11
N GLN A 300 23.72 -20.89 12.54
CA GLN A 300 22.64 -21.58 11.84
C GLN A 300 21.56 -21.99 12.83
N GLY A 301 20.32 -21.66 12.47
CA GLY A 301 19.13 -22.13 13.19
C GLY A 301 18.75 -21.23 14.36
N LEU A 302 17.49 -21.33 14.75
CA LEU A 302 16.93 -20.60 15.89
C LEU A 302 17.09 -21.32 17.22
N LYS A 303 17.43 -22.61 17.20
CA LYS A 303 17.52 -23.47 18.40
C LYS A 303 18.96 -23.72 18.84
N ALA A 304 19.89 -23.78 17.90
CA ALA A 304 21.30 -23.91 18.23
C ALA A 304 21.81 -22.54 18.69
N LYS A 305 22.03 -22.39 19.99
CA LYS A 305 22.69 -21.19 20.54
C LYS A 305 24.19 -21.13 20.21
N GLU A 306 24.69 -22.08 19.43
CA GLU A 306 26.10 -22.27 19.09
C GLU A 306 26.36 -21.93 17.62
N GLN A 307 27.57 -21.48 17.35
CA GLN A 307 28.06 -21.15 16.03
C GLN A 307 28.41 -22.41 15.23
N CYS A 308 28.17 -22.39 13.93
CA CYS A 308 28.53 -23.50 13.05
C CYS A 308 29.99 -23.43 12.62
N GLN A 309 30.47 -22.24 12.29
CA GLN A 309 31.78 -22.04 11.70
C GLN A 309 32.41 -20.75 12.24
N VAL A 310 33.73 -20.81 12.47
CA VAL A 310 34.54 -19.68 12.96
C VAL A 310 35.59 -19.35 11.91
N ILE A 311 35.61 -18.10 11.48
CA ILE A 311 36.56 -17.54 10.53
C ILE A 311 37.47 -16.60 11.31
N LYS A 312 38.79 -16.77 11.19
CA LYS A 312 39.79 -15.95 11.90
C LYS A 312 40.43 -14.97 10.94
N THR A 313 40.37 -13.68 11.26
CA THR A 313 41.05 -12.62 10.51
C THR A 313 42.50 -12.48 10.96
N ARG A 314 43.43 -12.48 9.99
CA ARG A 314 44.88 -12.44 10.28
C ARG A 314 45.57 -11.28 9.61
N ALA A 315 46.38 -10.54 10.35
CA ALA A 315 47.22 -9.45 9.88
C ALA A 315 48.46 -9.95 9.12
N ILE A 316 49.33 -9.01 8.74
CA ILE A 316 50.69 -9.31 8.28
C ILE A 316 51.47 -9.92 9.45
N GLY A 317 52.11 -11.08 9.24
CA GLY A 317 52.78 -11.83 10.30
C GLY A 317 51.91 -12.84 11.06
N GLY A 318 50.65 -13.06 10.63
CA GLY A 318 49.79 -14.11 11.18
C GLY A 318 49.10 -13.77 12.51
N LEU A 319 49.38 -12.59 13.06
CA LEU A 319 48.72 -12.03 14.25
C LEU A 319 47.23 -11.81 13.99
N ARG A 320 46.42 -11.81 15.06
CA ARG A 320 44.99 -11.55 14.99
C ARG A 320 44.72 -10.07 14.70
N THR A 321 43.74 -9.79 13.85
CA THR A 321 43.25 -8.42 13.56
C THR A 321 41.75 -8.35 13.74
N ASN A 322 41.24 -7.20 14.19
CA ASN A 322 39.83 -7.01 14.48
C ASN A 322 39.05 -6.81 13.17
N ALA A 323 37.84 -7.38 13.09
CA ALA A 323 36.93 -7.19 11.96
C ALA A 323 35.95 -6.04 12.25
N SER A 324 35.97 -4.99 11.42
CA SER A 324 35.10 -3.82 11.56
C SER A 324 33.77 -3.99 10.81
N SER A 325 33.80 -4.61 9.63
CA SER A 325 32.62 -4.84 8.80
C SER A 325 32.68 -6.21 8.14
N CYS A 326 31.50 -6.79 7.86
CA CYS A 326 31.42 -8.05 7.14
C CYS A 326 30.17 -8.11 6.26
N ASN A 327 30.26 -8.81 5.13
CA ASN A 327 29.11 -9.00 4.26
C ASN A 327 29.23 -10.30 3.45
N PHE A 328 28.08 -10.88 3.10
CA PHE A 328 28.00 -11.93 2.08
C PHE A 328 27.94 -11.29 0.70
N ASN A 329 28.53 -11.96 -0.29
CA ASN A 329 28.15 -11.70 -1.67
C ASN A 329 26.70 -12.14 -1.92
N ARG A 330 26.04 -11.57 -2.94
CA ARG A 330 24.64 -11.87 -3.26
C ARG A 330 24.40 -13.36 -3.57
N ASP A 331 25.39 -14.02 -4.17
CA ASP A 331 25.39 -15.45 -4.46
C ASP A 331 25.80 -16.33 -3.26
N ALA A 332 26.11 -15.73 -2.11
CA ALA A 332 26.58 -16.41 -0.91
C ALA A 332 27.83 -17.32 -1.07
N THR A 333 28.55 -17.16 -2.18
CA THR A 333 29.79 -17.89 -2.48
C THR A 333 31.00 -17.31 -1.76
N LEU A 334 30.96 -16.02 -1.46
CA LEU A 334 32.06 -15.29 -0.82
C LEU A 334 31.55 -14.56 0.42
N ILE A 335 32.39 -14.55 1.45
CA ILE A 335 32.30 -13.69 2.62
C ILE A 335 33.43 -12.69 2.55
N ALA A 336 33.14 -11.40 2.72
CA ALA A 336 34.16 -10.36 2.86
C ALA A 336 34.18 -9.83 4.29
N ALA A 337 35.37 -9.48 4.77
CA ALA A 337 35.56 -8.71 5.99
C ALA A 337 36.58 -7.60 5.82
N GLY A 338 36.25 -6.46 6.41
CA GLY A 338 37.11 -5.31 6.55
C GLY A 338 37.79 -5.40 7.90
N CYS A 339 39.11 -5.35 7.90
CA CYS A 339 39.90 -5.44 9.11
C CYS A 339 40.45 -4.07 9.48
N VAL A 340 40.63 -3.82 10.78
CA VAL A 340 41.16 -2.55 11.32
C VAL A 340 42.63 -2.29 10.91
N ASP A 341 43.35 -3.34 10.48
CA ASP A 341 44.68 -3.18 9.88
C ASP A 341 44.66 -2.60 8.46
N GLY A 342 43.49 -2.23 7.95
CA GLY A 342 43.29 -1.70 6.60
C GLY A 342 43.29 -2.80 5.52
N SER A 343 43.20 -4.08 5.90
CA SER A 343 43.10 -5.19 4.95
C SER A 343 41.66 -5.57 4.65
N ILE A 344 41.41 -5.93 3.39
CA ILE A 344 40.16 -6.58 2.97
C ILE A 344 40.47 -8.06 2.76
N GLN A 345 39.75 -8.92 3.49
CA GLN A 345 39.93 -10.36 3.45
C GLN A 345 38.63 -11.02 3.00
N THR A 346 38.74 -12.01 2.11
CA THR A 346 37.58 -12.75 1.62
C THR A 346 37.80 -14.25 1.74
N TRP A 347 36.71 -15.00 1.94
CA TRP A 347 36.71 -16.45 2.01
C TRP A 347 35.61 -17.04 1.14
N ASP A 348 35.94 -18.10 0.42
CA ASP A 348 34.98 -18.92 -0.32
C ASP A 348 34.24 -19.85 0.64
N THR A 349 32.91 -19.76 0.66
CA THR A 349 32.04 -20.56 1.54
C THR A 349 32.04 -22.04 1.19
N ARG A 350 32.49 -22.40 -0.02
CA ARG A 350 32.62 -23.80 -0.48
C ARG A 350 33.92 -24.45 -0.03
N LYS A 351 34.86 -23.66 0.49
CA LYS A 351 36.18 -24.13 0.96
C LYS A 351 36.25 -24.02 2.47
N MET A 352 37.26 -24.67 3.05
CA MET A 352 37.55 -24.48 4.47
C MET A 352 38.10 -23.05 4.71
N PHE A 353 37.59 -22.36 5.74
CA PHE A 353 37.91 -20.97 6.07
C PHE A 353 39.34 -20.73 6.63
N VAL A 354 40.26 -21.66 6.42
CA VAL A 354 41.64 -21.56 6.93
C VAL A 354 42.43 -20.52 6.15
N ASN A 355 42.26 -20.50 4.82
CA ASN A 355 42.97 -19.60 3.91
C ASN A 355 42.00 -18.60 3.29
N THR A 356 42.47 -17.36 3.18
CA THR A 356 41.76 -16.32 2.43
C THR A 356 41.80 -16.64 0.94
N THR A 357 40.69 -16.39 0.25
CA THR A 357 40.58 -16.56 -1.21
C THR A 357 41.17 -15.35 -1.92
N HIS A 358 40.76 -14.16 -1.50
CA HIS A 358 41.41 -12.91 -1.88
C HIS A 358 41.76 -12.11 -0.63
N CYS A 359 42.92 -11.47 -0.65
CA CYS A 359 43.42 -10.68 0.45
C CYS A 359 44.19 -9.48 -0.08
N VAL A 360 43.70 -8.28 0.20
CA VAL A 360 44.38 -7.03 -0.13
C VAL A 360 44.91 -6.43 1.15
N ARG A 361 46.23 -6.37 1.27
CA ARG A 361 46.91 -5.69 2.37
C ARG A 361 47.13 -4.23 1.98
N GLY A 362 46.83 -3.31 2.89
CA GLY A 362 46.89 -1.87 2.61
C GLY A 362 45.78 -1.38 1.66
N ALA A 363 44.61 -2.01 1.71
CA ALA A 363 43.44 -1.52 0.99
C ALA A 363 43.03 -0.12 1.48
N HIS A 364 43.12 0.10 2.79
CA HIS A 364 42.90 1.38 3.47
C HIS A 364 44.05 1.70 4.42
N GLN A 365 44.09 2.92 4.96
CA GLN A 365 45.11 3.32 5.91
C GLN A 365 45.10 2.40 7.15
N LYS A 366 46.28 1.99 7.62
CA LYS A 366 46.39 1.12 8.80
C LYS A 366 45.85 1.84 10.03
N GLY A 367 44.93 1.20 10.75
CA GLY A 367 44.25 1.77 11.92
C GLY A 367 42.97 2.54 11.59
N ALA A 368 42.71 2.83 10.31
CA ALA A 368 41.41 3.31 9.88
C ALA A 368 40.45 2.12 9.72
N GLU A 369 39.29 2.22 10.36
CA GLU A 369 38.27 1.18 10.30
C GLU A 369 37.55 1.22 8.96
N ILE A 370 37.37 0.05 8.34
CA ILE A 370 36.54 -0.10 7.15
C ILE A 370 35.10 -0.18 7.63
N THR A 371 34.37 0.93 7.51
CA THR A 371 33.03 1.12 8.07
C THR A 371 31.97 0.32 7.33
N SER A 372 32.10 0.17 6.00
CA SER A 372 31.21 -0.67 5.22
C SER A 372 31.91 -1.43 4.09
N ILE A 373 31.36 -2.60 3.80
CA ILE A 373 31.70 -3.41 2.64
C ILE A 373 30.39 -3.87 2.02
N VAL A 374 30.22 -3.56 0.74
CA VAL A 374 29.02 -3.96 0.00
C VAL A 374 29.44 -4.56 -1.33
N PHE A 375 28.85 -5.71 -1.66
CA PHE A 375 28.97 -6.31 -2.98
C PHE A 375 27.94 -5.69 -3.91
N SER A 376 28.30 -5.53 -5.18
CA SER A 376 27.33 -5.16 -6.21
C SER A 376 26.30 -6.30 -6.37
N TYR A 377 25.09 -5.97 -6.80
CA TYR A 377 24.01 -6.93 -7.03
C TYR A 377 24.37 -8.00 -8.07
N MET A 378 25.18 -7.65 -9.07
CA MET A 378 25.75 -8.55 -10.09
C MET A 378 26.95 -9.37 -9.57
N GLY A 379 27.47 -9.07 -8.37
CA GLY A 379 28.50 -9.86 -7.70
C GLY A 379 29.91 -9.76 -8.31
N GLN A 380 30.15 -8.80 -9.22
CA GLN A 380 31.46 -8.62 -9.87
C GLN A 380 32.33 -7.57 -9.17
N GLN A 381 31.69 -6.57 -8.55
CA GLN A 381 32.36 -5.46 -7.91
C GLN A 381 32.12 -5.47 -6.40
N LEU A 382 33.05 -4.87 -5.65
CA LEU A 382 32.97 -4.68 -4.21
C LEU A 382 33.35 -3.24 -3.88
N ALA A 383 32.49 -2.54 -3.14
CA ALA A 383 32.76 -1.20 -2.65
C ALA A 383 33.16 -1.25 -1.18
N THR A 384 34.19 -0.48 -0.81
CA THR A 384 34.62 -0.32 0.57
C THR A 384 34.64 1.14 0.98
N ARG A 385 34.06 1.44 2.14
CA ARG A 385 34.14 2.75 2.78
C ARG A 385 34.97 2.66 4.06
N SER A 386 35.77 3.68 4.33
CA SER A 386 36.67 3.73 5.48
C SER A 386 36.67 5.10 6.15
N ASN A 387 37.11 5.12 7.40
CA ASN A 387 37.36 6.33 8.18
C ASN A 387 38.64 7.08 7.74
N ASP A 388 39.40 6.56 6.77
CA ASP A 388 40.48 7.30 6.08
C ASP A 388 39.94 8.30 5.03
N GLU A 389 38.62 8.55 5.06
CA GLU A 389 37.92 9.48 4.18
C GLU A 389 37.93 9.07 2.70
N THR A 390 38.25 7.79 2.44
CA THR A 390 38.22 7.23 1.09
C THR A 390 37.10 6.22 0.91
N MET A 391 36.49 6.23 -0.28
CA MET A 391 35.75 5.10 -0.81
C MET A 391 36.55 4.47 -1.94
N LYS A 392 36.62 3.14 -1.97
CA LYS A 392 37.30 2.40 -3.04
C LYS A 392 36.36 1.40 -3.68
N LEU A 393 36.44 1.29 -5.00
CA LEU A 393 35.76 0.27 -5.78
C LEU A 393 36.77 -0.80 -6.20
N TRP A 394 36.39 -2.06 -6.10
CA TRP A 394 37.24 -3.21 -6.40
C TRP A 394 36.54 -4.11 -7.40
N ASP A 395 37.30 -4.60 -8.38
CA ASP A 395 36.86 -5.70 -9.24
C ASP A 395 37.34 -7.03 -8.64
N LEU A 396 36.42 -7.95 -8.39
CA LEU A 396 36.74 -9.26 -7.80
C LEU A 396 37.58 -10.14 -8.75
N ARG A 397 37.49 -9.92 -10.07
CA ARG A 397 38.32 -10.63 -11.06
C ARG A 397 39.77 -10.15 -10.98
N LYS A 398 39.99 -8.87 -10.69
CA LYS A 398 41.31 -8.23 -10.54
C LYS A 398 41.47 -7.58 -9.17
N PHE A 399 41.31 -8.38 -8.12
CA PHE A 399 41.24 -7.89 -6.74
C PHE A 399 42.57 -7.41 -6.12
N LYS A 400 43.63 -7.14 -6.91
CA LYS A 400 44.93 -6.70 -6.36
C LYS A 400 45.01 -5.19 -6.15
N GLN A 401 44.30 -4.41 -6.96
CA GLN A 401 44.32 -2.95 -6.95
C GLN A 401 42.89 -2.43 -7.00
N PRO A 402 42.62 -1.27 -6.38
CA PRO A 402 41.31 -0.65 -6.50
C PRO A 402 41.13 -0.17 -7.93
N LEU A 403 39.91 -0.30 -8.44
CA LEU A 403 39.53 0.17 -9.75
C LEU A 403 39.43 1.69 -9.77
N ASN A 404 38.83 2.28 -8.72
CA ASN A 404 38.88 3.71 -8.48
C ASN A 404 38.92 4.03 -6.97
N THR A 405 39.44 5.20 -6.64
CA THR A 405 39.45 5.75 -5.27
C THR A 405 38.85 7.14 -5.28
N TRP A 406 37.80 7.35 -4.48
CA TRP A 406 37.23 8.67 -4.21
C TRP A 406 37.76 9.16 -2.86
N ASN A 407 38.27 10.39 -2.84
CA ASN A 407 38.85 11.05 -1.67
C ASN A 407 37.93 12.18 -1.18
N ASN A 408 38.30 12.82 -0.06
CA ASN A 408 37.59 13.95 0.55
C ASN A 408 36.16 13.60 1.01
N LEU A 409 35.96 12.38 1.52
CA LEU A 409 34.68 11.94 2.02
C LEU A 409 34.73 11.78 3.54
N TYR A 410 34.65 12.91 4.25
CA TYR A 410 34.78 12.96 5.70
C TYR A 410 33.79 12.02 6.40
N SER A 411 34.28 11.21 7.35
CA SER A 411 33.49 10.28 8.15
C SER A 411 33.85 10.43 9.61
N ARG A 412 32.86 10.76 10.45
CA ARG A 412 33.03 10.80 11.91
C ARG A 412 32.67 9.47 12.56
N TYR A 413 31.67 8.79 12.01
CA TYR A 413 31.13 7.56 12.57
C TYR A 413 31.79 6.34 11.91
N ASP A 414 32.10 5.34 12.73
CA ASP A 414 32.51 4.00 12.33
C ASP A 414 31.38 3.16 11.68
N THR A 415 30.20 3.74 11.48
CA THR A 415 29.01 3.12 10.84
C THR A 415 28.68 3.72 9.47
N THR A 416 29.52 4.64 8.96
CA THR A 416 29.22 5.31 7.70
C THR A 416 29.13 4.32 6.55
N ASP A 417 28.00 4.30 5.85
CA ASP A 417 27.67 3.25 4.90
C ASP A 417 27.88 3.69 3.43
N CYS A 418 28.00 2.69 2.56
CA CYS A 418 27.97 2.86 1.12
C CYS A 418 26.95 1.88 0.54
N CYS A 419 26.25 2.26 -0.52
CA CYS A 419 25.20 1.43 -1.09
C CYS A 419 25.27 1.46 -2.61
N PHE A 420 25.12 0.30 -3.25
CA PHE A 420 24.88 0.24 -4.69
C PHE A 420 23.42 0.55 -4.99
N SER A 421 23.18 1.25 -6.10
CA SER A 421 21.85 1.28 -6.70
C SER A 421 21.40 -0.14 -7.05
N PRO A 422 20.10 -0.42 -7.09
CA PRO A 422 19.57 -1.74 -7.44
C PRO A 422 20.06 -2.29 -8.80
N ASP A 423 20.44 -1.39 -9.72
CA ASP A 423 20.95 -1.71 -11.05
C ASP A 423 22.49 -1.71 -11.15
N ASP A 424 23.20 -1.55 -10.03
CA ASP A 424 24.67 -1.43 -9.94
C ASP A 424 25.34 -0.28 -10.71
N ARG A 425 24.58 0.61 -11.34
CA ARG A 425 25.13 1.75 -12.12
C ARG A 425 25.60 2.91 -11.25
N LEU A 426 25.02 3.08 -10.07
CA LEU A 426 25.34 4.15 -9.14
C LEU A 426 25.82 3.61 -7.79
N LEU A 427 26.71 4.37 -7.16
CA LEU A 427 27.18 4.21 -5.79
C LEU A 427 26.78 5.41 -4.97
N VAL A 428 26.23 5.16 -3.78
CA VAL A 428 25.79 6.19 -2.86
C VAL A 428 26.67 6.18 -1.62
N THR A 429 27.15 7.36 -1.22
CA THR A 429 27.86 7.52 0.05
C THR A 429 27.47 8.80 0.77
N GLY A 430 27.35 8.70 2.09
CA GLY A 430 27.22 9.86 2.96
C GLY A 430 28.55 10.50 3.30
N GLU A 431 28.54 11.82 3.47
CA GLU A 431 29.57 12.58 4.15
C GLU A 431 29.05 13.00 5.53
N SER A 432 29.91 12.87 6.53
CA SER A 432 29.66 13.48 7.83
C SER A 432 29.95 14.98 7.74
N LEU A 433 29.21 15.82 8.48
CA LEU A 433 29.48 17.26 8.52
C LEU A 433 30.93 17.55 8.98
N PRO A 434 31.83 18.10 8.14
CA PRO A 434 33.11 18.63 8.57
C PRO A 434 32.90 19.98 9.26
N LYS A 435 33.88 20.44 10.07
CA LYS A 435 33.74 21.68 10.87
C LYS A 435 33.56 22.95 10.03
N ASP A 436 33.97 22.91 8.77
CA ASP A 436 34.03 24.08 7.87
C ASP A 436 32.80 24.20 6.96
N GLN A 437 31.92 23.19 6.94
CA GLN A 437 30.71 23.20 6.09
C GLN A 437 29.44 23.27 6.95
N ALA A 438 28.40 23.89 6.41
CA ALA A 438 27.10 24.03 7.07
C ALA A 438 26.14 22.85 6.81
N GLU A 439 26.39 22.04 5.78
CA GLU A 439 25.50 20.95 5.38
C GLU A 439 26.29 19.69 5.04
N ALA A 440 25.75 18.55 5.47
CA ALA A 440 26.27 17.24 5.14
C ALA A 440 25.66 16.75 3.82
N ASN A 441 26.50 16.17 2.98
CA ASN A 441 26.15 15.83 1.61
C ASN A 441 26.02 14.32 1.42
N LEU A 442 25.20 13.97 0.45
CA LEU A 442 25.07 12.63 -0.09
C LEU A 442 25.59 12.65 -1.53
N TYR A 443 26.61 11.84 -1.80
CA TYR A 443 27.27 11.75 -3.09
C TYR A 443 26.76 10.54 -3.86
N PHE A 444 26.54 10.73 -5.16
CA PHE A 444 26.22 9.69 -6.13
C PHE A 444 27.33 9.60 -7.17
N TYR A 445 27.97 8.45 -7.25
CA TYR A 445 29.04 8.17 -8.21
C TYR A 445 28.58 7.16 -9.25
N SER A 446 28.99 7.35 -10.49
CA SER A 446 28.81 6.34 -11.55
C SER A 446 29.82 5.20 -11.39
N THR A 447 29.38 3.95 -11.55
CA THR A 447 30.29 2.77 -11.50
C THR A 447 31.02 2.51 -12.80
N LYS A 448 30.62 3.15 -13.91
CA LYS A 448 31.29 3.03 -15.22
C LYS A 448 32.25 4.20 -15.47
N SER A 449 31.78 5.45 -15.28
CA SER A 449 32.57 6.66 -15.56
C SER A 449 33.34 7.17 -14.34
N PHE A 450 33.01 6.70 -13.13
CA PHE A 450 33.60 7.11 -11.85
C PHE A 450 33.41 8.58 -11.47
N GLN A 451 32.73 9.35 -12.31
CA GLN A 451 32.42 10.75 -12.05
C GLN A 451 31.29 10.87 -11.03
N GLU A 452 31.27 12.02 -10.35
CA GLU A 452 30.17 12.43 -9.50
C GLU A 452 28.98 12.83 -10.37
N VAL A 453 27.88 12.09 -10.25
CA VAL A 453 26.66 12.37 -11.02
C VAL A 453 25.84 13.43 -10.30
N GLN A 454 25.73 13.35 -8.98
CA GLN A 454 24.91 14.25 -8.19
C GLN A 454 25.38 14.36 -6.74
N ARG A 455 25.22 15.57 -6.20
CA ARG A 455 25.36 15.90 -4.78
C ARG A 455 24.03 16.36 -4.22
N ILE A 456 23.61 15.79 -3.10
CA ILE A 456 22.39 16.20 -2.40
C ILE A 456 22.75 16.67 -0.99
N PRO A 457 22.49 17.94 -0.63
CA PRO A 457 22.56 18.37 0.76
C PRO A 457 21.39 17.79 1.55
N VAL A 458 21.67 17.04 2.61
CA VAL A 458 20.64 16.31 3.37
C VAL A 458 20.27 17.07 4.62
N SER A 459 21.23 17.43 5.47
CA SER A 459 20.95 18.12 6.73
C SER A 459 22.17 18.85 7.27
N ASN A 460 21.96 19.76 8.21
CA ASN A 460 23.02 20.36 9.04
C ASN A 460 23.51 19.38 10.15
N SER A 461 23.62 18.09 9.83
CA SER A 461 24.11 17.07 10.77
C SER A 461 24.74 15.91 10.00
N HIS A 462 25.56 15.11 10.68
CA HIS A 462 26.30 14.01 10.05
C HIS A 462 25.37 12.99 9.36
N VAL A 463 25.66 12.62 8.12
CA VAL A 463 25.04 11.44 7.50
C VAL A 463 25.76 10.20 7.99
N VAL A 464 25.01 9.25 8.55
CA VAL A 464 25.57 8.01 9.11
C VAL A 464 25.30 6.86 8.16
N LYS A 465 24.05 6.38 8.06
CA LYS A 465 23.71 5.19 7.28
C LYS A 465 22.82 5.53 6.11
N THR A 466 23.10 4.92 4.97
CA THR A 466 22.35 5.08 3.72
C THR A 466 21.79 3.72 3.31
N LEU A 467 20.53 3.69 2.90
CA LEU A 467 19.86 2.47 2.45
C LEU A 467 19.02 2.80 1.22
N TRP A 468 19.43 2.30 0.06
CA TRP A 468 18.60 2.33 -1.14
C TRP A 468 17.76 1.06 -1.21
N HIS A 469 16.45 1.19 -1.11
CA HIS A 469 15.57 0.02 -1.17
C HIS A 469 15.33 -0.43 -2.63
N PRO A 470 15.59 -1.72 -2.97
CA PRO A 470 15.58 -2.18 -4.36
C PRO A 470 14.21 -2.15 -5.05
N LYS A 471 13.11 -2.40 -4.31
CA LYS A 471 11.76 -2.44 -4.92
C LYS A 471 10.97 -1.13 -4.84
N LEU A 472 11.32 -0.25 -3.90
CA LEU A 472 10.56 0.99 -3.68
C LEU A 472 11.15 2.15 -4.51
N ASN A 473 12.41 2.01 -4.94
CA ASN A 473 13.23 3.11 -5.42
C ASN A 473 13.16 4.32 -4.47
N GLN A 474 13.46 4.08 -3.19
CA GLN A 474 13.50 5.08 -2.12
C GLN A 474 14.85 5.01 -1.44
N LEU A 475 15.33 6.16 -0.99
CA LEU A 475 16.60 6.28 -0.30
C LEU A 475 16.35 6.75 1.12
N PHE A 476 16.67 5.89 2.09
CA PHE A 476 16.63 6.22 3.50
C PHE A 476 18.03 6.64 3.96
N VAL A 477 18.10 7.79 4.59
CA VAL A 477 19.34 8.39 5.09
C VAL A 477 19.15 8.66 6.58
N SER A 478 20.01 8.10 7.43
CA SER A 478 20.04 8.45 8.85
C SER A 478 20.98 9.60 9.11
N CYS A 479 20.53 10.49 9.99
CA CYS A 479 21.25 11.68 10.39
C CYS A 479 21.69 11.59 11.86
N GLY A 480 22.75 12.33 12.20
CA GLY A 480 23.34 12.39 13.53
C GLY A 480 22.48 13.08 14.59
N ASN A 481 21.46 13.84 14.16
CA ASN A 481 20.48 14.51 15.03
C ASN A 481 19.28 13.61 15.40
N GLY A 482 19.29 12.33 15.00
CA GLY A 482 18.19 11.40 15.27
C GLY A 482 17.02 11.45 14.28
N THR A 483 17.19 12.21 13.19
CA THR A 483 16.26 12.20 12.07
C THR A 483 16.62 11.14 11.03
N ILE A 484 15.59 10.59 10.39
CA ILE A 484 15.73 9.73 9.23
C ILE A 484 15.03 10.43 8.09
N LYS A 485 15.78 10.77 7.05
CA LYS A 485 15.23 11.35 5.83
C LYS A 485 14.97 10.25 4.81
N CYS A 486 13.76 10.22 4.26
CA CYS A 486 13.39 9.41 3.12
C CYS A 486 13.31 10.30 1.89
N LEU A 487 14.21 10.08 0.94
CA LEU A 487 14.17 10.72 -0.37
C LEU A 487 13.42 9.80 -1.33
N TYR A 488 12.44 10.37 -2.03
CA TYR A 488 11.62 9.64 -2.99
C TYR A 488 11.28 10.52 -4.20
N ASP A 489 10.80 9.88 -5.25
CA ASP A 489 10.24 10.53 -6.42
C ASP A 489 8.78 10.12 -6.58
N GLU A 490 7.88 11.08 -6.80
CA GLU A 490 6.45 10.82 -6.91
C GLU A 490 6.12 9.97 -8.15
N LYS A 491 6.89 10.10 -9.22
CA LYS A 491 6.64 9.38 -10.48
C LYS A 491 7.23 7.98 -10.51
N ARG A 492 8.44 7.82 -9.97
CA ARG A 492 9.20 6.55 -10.04
C ARG A 492 9.12 5.72 -8.78
N SER A 493 8.92 6.35 -7.62
CA SER A 493 8.85 5.63 -6.36
C SER A 493 7.48 5.03 -6.14
N ILE A 494 7.47 3.80 -5.63
CA ILE A 494 6.25 3.02 -5.44
C ILE A 494 6.17 2.65 -3.96
N ARG A 495 4.96 2.75 -3.36
CA ARG A 495 4.68 2.36 -1.96
C ARG A 495 5.61 3.09 -0.96
N GLY A 496 5.81 2.53 0.23
CA GLY A 496 6.68 3.10 1.26
C GLY A 496 6.19 4.47 1.72
N ALA A 497 7.09 5.45 1.76
CA ALA A 497 6.79 6.79 2.28
C ALA A 497 5.63 7.51 1.55
N THR A 498 5.42 7.23 0.25
CA THR A 498 4.32 7.81 -0.54
C THR A 498 2.94 7.53 0.07
N LEU A 499 2.76 6.38 0.71
CA LEU A 499 1.50 5.98 1.35
C LEU A 499 1.21 6.80 2.61
N CYS A 500 2.24 7.25 3.31
CA CYS A 500 2.11 7.99 4.56
C CYS A 500 1.78 9.46 4.29
N VAL A 501 2.36 10.05 3.24
CA VAL A 501 2.20 11.48 2.90
C VAL A 501 0.74 11.82 2.58
N VAL A 502 0.01 10.92 1.91
CA VAL A 502 -1.40 11.13 1.55
C VAL A 502 -2.35 10.98 2.75
N LYS A 503 -1.92 10.30 3.82
CA LYS A 503 -2.81 10.00 4.96
C LYS A 503 -2.89 11.17 5.93
N THR A 504 -4.09 11.72 6.08
CA THR A 504 -4.38 12.73 7.10
C THR A 504 -4.28 12.15 8.51
N HIS A 505 -3.43 12.74 9.36
CA HIS A 505 -3.35 12.37 10.77
C HIS A 505 -4.69 12.65 11.49
N ARG A 506 -5.34 11.59 11.99
CA ARG A 506 -6.56 11.70 12.79
C ARG A 506 -6.20 11.70 14.27
N LYS A 507 -6.38 12.84 14.95
CA LYS A 507 -6.15 12.93 16.40
C LYS A 507 -7.08 11.95 17.12
N ARG A 508 -6.51 10.90 17.72
CA ARG A 508 -7.26 9.98 18.57
C ARG A 508 -7.77 10.77 19.77
N GLN A 509 -9.08 10.84 19.96
CA GLN A 509 -9.64 11.41 21.18
C GLN A 509 -9.23 10.51 22.36
N GLN A 510 -8.31 10.98 23.19
CA GLN A 510 -8.03 10.35 24.47
C GLN A 510 -9.29 10.49 25.32
N MET A 511 -9.81 9.35 25.78
CA MET A 511 -10.93 9.32 26.68
C MET A 511 -10.40 9.67 28.07
N GLU A 512 -10.26 10.97 28.35
CA GLU A 512 -10.01 11.44 29.71
C GLU A 512 -11.22 11.09 30.56
N MET A 513 -11.14 9.94 31.24
CA MET A 513 -12.06 9.62 32.31
C MET A 513 -11.59 10.39 33.54
N VAL A 514 -11.86 11.70 33.56
CA VAL A 514 -11.70 12.49 34.79
C VAL A 514 -12.71 11.91 35.78
N GLY A 515 -12.22 11.10 36.72
CA GLY A 515 -12.99 10.55 37.81
C GLY A 515 -13.33 11.66 38.80
N VAL A 516 -14.24 12.56 38.44
CA VAL A 516 -14.78 13.53 39.39
C VAL A 516 -15.58 12.74 40.41
N SER A 517 -15.11 12.70 41.66
CA SER A 517 -15.84 12.08 42.77
C SER A 517 -17.17 12.82 42.94
N GLN A 518 -18.28 12.14 42.67
CA GLN A 518 -19.61 12.74 42.70
C GLN A 518 -20.06 12.94 44.15
N ILE A 519 -20.32 14.19 44.55
CA ILE A 519 -20.94 14.50 45.83
C ILE A 519 -22.45 14.32 45.67
N ILE A 520 -23.03 13.34 46.37
CA ILE A 520 -24.45 13.00 46.26
C ILE A 520 -25.25 13.85 47.26
N THR A 521 -26.03 14.81 46.77
CA THR A 521 -27.00 15.58 47.56
C THR A 521 -28.41 14.99 47.37
N PRO A 522 -29.00 14.34 48.39
CA PRO A 522 -30.25 13.59 48.24
C PRO A 522 -31.50 14.46 47.97
N HIS A 523 -31.47 15.74 48.38
CA HIS A 523 -32.62 16.67 48.26
C HIS A 523 -32.41 17.79 47.22
N ALA A 524 -31.39 17.71 46.37
CA ALA A 524 -31.19 18.72 45.33
C ALA A 524 -32.29 18.65 44.26
N LEU A 525 -32.80 19.82 43.85
CA LEU A 525 -33.71 19.93 42.71
C LEU A 525 -33.06 19.32 41.45
N PRO A 526 -33.86 18.79 40.50
CA PRO A 526 -33.34 18.17 39.28
C PRO A 526 -32.35 19.05 38.49
N LEU A 527 -32.48 20.37 38.58
CA LEU A 527 -31.60 21.33 37.91
C LEU A 527 -30.19 21.44 38.54
N PHE A 528 -30.08 21.17 39.85
CA PHE A 528 -28.82 21.23 40.62
C PHE A 528 -28.20 19.85 40.85
N ARG A 529 -28.88 18.78 40.43
CA ARG A 529 -28.37 17.42 40.53
C ARG A 529 -27.30 17.23 39.46
N GLN A 530 -26.05 17.05 39.88
CA GLN A 530 -24.95 16.75 38.96
C GLN A 530 -25.30 15.51 38.12
N GLU A 531 -25.22 15.63 36.79
CA GLU A 531 -25.44 14.48 35.90
C GLU A 531 -24.44 13.38 36.25
N LYS A 532 -24.92 12.15 36.42
CA LYS A 532 -24.03 10.98 36.61
C LYS A 532 -23.02 10.94 35.47
N SER A 533 -21.74 10.75 35.77
CA SER A 533 -20.73 10.54 34.74
C SER A 533 -21.13 9.30 33.93
N ARG A 534 -21.39 9.49 32.64
CA ARG A 534 -21.74 8.41 31.71
C ARG A 534 -20.53 8.11 30.84
N SER A 535 -20.35 6.84 30.49
CA SER A 535 -19.41 6.43 29.44
C SER A 535 -19.59 7.28 28.19
N SER A 536 -18.49 7.61 27.50
CA SER A 536 -18.49 8.41 26.26
C SER A 536 -19.52 7.93 25.24
N ARG A 537 -19.67 6.61 25.07
CA ARG A 537 -20.67 5.96 24.20
C ARG A 537 -22.11 6.38 24.52
N LYS A 538 -22.54 6.28 25.78
CA LYS A 538 -23.88 6.70 26.23
C LYS A 538 -24.11 8.21 26.12
N LYS A 539 -23.05 9.02 26.30
CA LYS A 539 -23.13 10.47 26.11
C LYS A 539 -23.32 10.82 24.63
N MET A 540 -22.60 10.14 23.73
CA MET A 540 -22.75 10.27 22.28
C MET A 540 -24.12 9.79 21.79
N GLU A 541 -24.63 8.68 22.33
CA GLU A 541 -25.97 8.17 22.01
C GLU A 541 -27.07 9.13 22.46
N LYS A 542 -26.98 9.66 23.69
CA LYS A 542 -27.89 10.71 24.17
C LYS A 542 -27.79 11.97 23.32
N ALA A 543 -26.58 12.40 22.94
CA ALA A 543 -26.37 13.55 22.08
C ALA A 543 -26.90 13.34 20.65
N ARG A 544 -26.89 12.09 20.16
CA ARG A 544 -27.46 11.71 18.87
C ARG A 544 -28.99 11.72 18.89
N MET A 545 -29.59 11.40 20.04
CA MET A 545 -31.04 11.47 20.26
C MET A 545 -31.55 12.89 20.50
N ASP A 546 -30.67 13.81 20.92
CA ASP A 546 -31.00 15.20 21.19
C ASP A 546 -31.11 15.98 19.86
N PRO A 547 -32.32 16.47 19.47
CA PRO A 547 -32.54 17.17 18.21
C PRO A 547 -31.60 18.36 17.98
N VAL A 548 -31.32 19.10 19.05
CA VAL A 548 -30.55 20.35 18.99
C VAL A 548 -29.07 20.06 18.84
N LYS A 549 -28.55 19.09 19.58
CA LYS A 549 -27.12 18.69 19.51
C LYS A 549 -26.78 17.90 18.26
N SER A 550 -27.70 17.05 17.79
CA SER A 550 -27.53 16.28 16.56
C SER A 550 -27.75 17.11 15.30
N LYS A 551 -28.26 18.34 15.41
CA LYS A 551 -28.69 19.19 14.29
C LYS A 551 -29.54 18.39 13.29
N ARG A 552 -30.44 17.54 13.80
CA ARG A 552 -31.29 16.72 12.94
C ARG A 552 -32.16 17.66 12.09
N PRO A 553 -32.29 17.43 10.77
CA PRO A 553 -33.28 18.14 9.98
C PRO A 553 -34.67 17.90 10.56
N ASP A 554 -35.50 18.94 10.56
CA ASP A 554 -36.90 18.79 10.99
C ASP A 554 -37.60 17.79 10.07
N LEU A 555 -38.36 16.88 10.67
CA LEU A 555 -39.15 15.91 9.91
C LEU A 555 -40.21 16.65 9.08
N PRO A 556 -40.60 16.10 7.91
CA PRO A 556 -41.72 16.64 7.16
C PRO A 556 -42.97 16.64 8.04
N ILE A 557 -43.54 17.83 8.26
CA ILE A 557 -44.74 18.04 9.06
C ILE A 557 -45.94 17.44 8.32
N THR A 558 -46.66 16.53 8.99
CA THR A 558 -47.83 15.81 8.44
C THR A 558 -49.16 16.58 8.58
N SER A 559 -49.16 17.76 9.20
CA SER A 559 -50.36 18.57 9.46
C SER A 559 -50.16 20.01 9.03
N GLY A 560 -51.00 20.49 8.11
CA GLY A 560 -50.83 21.77 7.44
C GLY A 560 -51.17 22.96 8.34
N GLN A 561 -50.14 23.69 8.77
CA GLN A 561 -50.22 25.10 9.12
C GLN A 561 -48.84 25.73 8.91
N GLY A 562 -48.78 26.91 8.28
CA GLY A 562 -47.51 27.58 7.95
C GLY A 562 -47.06 27.48 6.49
N GLY A 563 -48.00 27.48 5.53
CA GLY A 563 -47.69 27.65 4.11
C GLY A 563 -47.31 26.37 3.34
N ARG A 564 -47.67 25.18 3.85
CA ARG A 564 -47.53 23.92 3.12
C ARG A 564 -48.83 23.12 3.16
N VAL A 565 -49.26 22.67 1.98
CA VAL A 565 -50.54 22.00 1.76
C VAL A 565 -50.47 20.58 2.30
N ALA A 566 -51.29 20.26 3.30
CA ALA A 566 -51.47 18.89 3.77
C ALA A 566 -52.43 18.13 2.86
N SER A 567 -52.23 16.81 2.77
CA SER A 567 -53.18 15.89 2.14
C SER A 567 -54.54 16.02 2.83
N SER A 568 -55.59 16.13 2.02
CA SER A 568 -56.95 16.50 2.42
C SER A 568 -57.52 15.54 3.46
N GLY A 569 -57.63 15.99 4.72
CA GLY A 569 -58.11 15.15 5.82
C GLY A 569 -58.85 15.94 6.90
N GLY A 570 -60.16 15.71 6.99
CA GLY A 570 -60.98 15.86 8.20
C GLY A 570 -61.83 17.13 8.36
N THR A 571 -61.61 18.19 7.58
CA THR A 571 -62.32 19.48 7.74
C THR A 571 -63.45 19.68 6.73
N LEU A 572 -64.30 20.70 6.97
CA LEU A 572 -65.41 21.12 6.10
C LEU A 572 -65.00 21.25 4.61
N SER A 573 -63.74 21.60 4.33
CA SER A 573 -63.20 21.64 2.97
C SER A 573 -63.16 20.25 2.30
N SER A 574 -62.93 19.17 3.05
CA SER A 574 -63.05 17.80 2.53
C SER A 574 -64.51 17.43 2.24
N TYR A 575 -65.46 17.86 3.08
CA TYR A 575 -66.91 17.69 2.82
C TYR A 575 -67.36 18.49 1.60
N VAL A 576 -66.88 19.72 1.44
CA VAL A 576 -67.15 20.58 0.29
C VAL A 576 -66.53 20.00 -0.98
N ILE A 577 -65.28 19.50 -0.95
CA ILE A 577 -64.67 18.82 -2.11
C ILE A 577 -65.43 17.53 -2.47
N ARG A 578 -65.86 16.75 -1.48
CA ARG A 578 -66.63 15.52 -1.73
C ARG A 578 -68.00 15.84 -2.29
N ASN A 579 -68.69 16.87 -1.78
CA ASN A 579 -69.99 17.30 -2.29
C ASN A 579 -69.91 18.01 -3.64
N LEU A 580 -68.90 18.84 -3.89
CA LEU A 580 -68.64 19.44 -5.21
C LEU A 580 -68.12 18.41 -6.24
N GLY A 581 -67.52 17.32 -5.78
CA GLY A 581 -67.15 16.17 -6.62
C GLY A 581 -68.35 15.25 -6.94
N LEU A 582 -69.39 15.26 -6.10
CA LEU A 582 -70.63 14.48 -6.27
C LEU A 582 -71.71 15.23 -7.06
N SER A 583 -71.78 16.56 -6.95
CA SER A 583 -72.57 17.37 -7.88
C SER A 583 -71.87 17.32 -9.24
N LYS A 584 -72.45 16.62 -10.22
CA LYS A 584 -71.97 16.54 -11.61
C LYS A 584 -71.33 17.86 -12.02
N ARG A 585 -70.00 17.92 -12.01
CA ARG A 585 -69.29 18.92 -12.81
C ARG A 585 -69.76 18.63 -14.22
N VAL A 586 -70.50 19.59 -14.76
CA VAL A 586 -70.87 19.56 -16.17
C VAL A 586 -69.59 19.23 -16.93
N ASP A 587 -69.69 18.15 -17.70
CA ASP A 587 -68.61 17.35 -18.27
C ASP A 587 -67.47 18.20 -18.88
N ASP A 588 -66.47 18.55 -18.07
CA ASP A 588 -65.27 19.31 -18.52
C ASP A 588 -64.36 18.49 -19.47
N ASP A 589 -64.63 17.18 -19.63
CA ASP A 589 -63.86 16.25 -20.47
C ASP A 589 -64.65 15.66 -21.66
N GLN A 590 -65.84 16.18 -22.02
CA GLN A 590 -66.52 15.72 -23.23
C GLN A 590 -65.92 16.36 -24.49
N ASP A 591 -65.42 15.52 -25.40
CA ASP A 591 -64.98 15.96 -26.73
C ASP A 591 -66.17 16.64 -27.44
N PRO A 592 -65.96 17.82 -28.06
CA PRO A 592 -67.04 18.63 -28.63
C PRO A 592 -67.83 17.88 -29.71
N ARG A 593 -67.22 16.88 -30.35
CA ARG A 593 -67.86 16.03 -31.35
C ARG A 593 -68.93 15.12 -30.77
N GLU A 594 -68.67 14.47 -29.64
CA GLU A 594 -69.64 13.58 -29.00
C GLU A 594 -70.80 14.38 -28.41
N ALA A 595 -70.50 15.54 -27.83
CA ALA A 595 -71.50 16.47 -27.31
C ALA A 595 -72.48 16.92 -28.41
N ILE A 596 -71.98 17.26 -29.60
CA ILE A 596 -72.83 17.67 -30.73
C ILE A 596 -73.61 16.48 -31.30
N LEU A 597 -72.98 15.30 -31.45
CA LEU A 597 -73.65 14.09 -31.97
C LEU A 597 -74.82 13.63 -31.10
N LYS A 598 -74.71 13.80 -29.78
CA LYS A 598 -75.80 13.46 -28.85
C LYS A 598 -77.09 14.20 -29.18
N TYR A 599 -77.00 15.47 -29.57
CA TYR A 599 -78.16 16.29 -29.92
C TYR A 599 -78.55 16.19 -31.40
N ALA A 600 -77.77 15.49 -32.24
CA ALA A 600 -78.05 15.39 -33.67
C ALA A 600 -79.32 14.57 -33.99
N LYS A 601 -79.63 13.53 -33.19
CA LYS A 601 -80.87 12.73 -33.33
C LYS A 601 -82.09 13.56 -32.94
N ASP A 602 -82.03 14.22 -31.79
CA ASP A 602 -83.11 15.09 -31.31
C ASP A 602 -83.40 16.24 -32.29
N ALA A 603 -82.35 16.83 -32.89
CA ALA A 603 -82.49 17.88 -33.90
C ALA A 603 -83.12 17.39 -35.21
N ALA A 604 -82.92 16.11 -35.58
CA ALA A 604 -83.53 15.51 -36.75
C ALA A 604 -85.01 15.17 -36.52
N GLU A 605 -85.35 14.68 -35.33
CA GLU A 605 -86.73 14.30 -34.97
C GLU A 605 -87.63 15.52 -34.72
N ASN A 606 -87.09 16.60 -34.14
CA ASN A 606 -87.85 17.81 -33.80
C ASN A 606 -87.27 19.08 -34.45
N PRO A 607 -87.37 19.25 -35.79
CA PRO A 607 -86.84 20.41 -36.50
C PRO A 607 -87.73 21.65 -36.30
N TYR A 608 -87.59 22.36 -35.19
CA TYR A 608 -88.42 23.53 -34.91
C TYR A 608 -87.82 24.86 -35.42
N TRP A 609 -86.50 25.04 -35.30
CA TRP A 609 -85.90 26.38 -35.45
C TRP A 609 -85.34 26.73 -36.83
N ILE A 610 -84.70 25.79 -37.55
CA ILE A 610 -83.92 26.13 -38.77
C ILE A 610 -84.25 25.19 -39.94
N ALA A 611 -84.38 23.88 -39.68
CA ALA A 611 -84.56 22.88 -40.70
C ALA A 611 -85.84 23.01 -41.58
N PRO A 612 -87.00 23.55 -41.14
CA PRO A 612 -88.16 23.74 -42.01
C PRO A 612 -87.90 24.70 -43.19
N ALA A 613 -87.09 25.74 -42.98
CA ALA A 613 -86.83 26.78 -43.97
C ALA A 613 -85.88 26.35 -45.11
N TYR A 614 -85.09 25.29 -44.90
CA TYR A 614 -84.09 24.81 -45.85
C TYR A 614 -84.41 23.41 -46.43
N LYS A 615 -85.62 22.90 -46.22
CA LYS A 615 -86.03 21.57 -46.72
C LYS A 615 -85.86 21.40 -48.23
N GLU A 616 -86.06 22.45 -49.01
CA GLU A 616 -85.99 22.40 -50.48
C GLU A 616 -84.57 22.64 -51.05
N THR A 617 -83.71 23.36 -50.32
CA THR A 617 -82.38 23.80 -50.79
C THR A 617 -81.22 23.04 -50.17
N GLN A 618 -81.46 22.17 -49.19
CA GLN A 618 -80.39 21.43 -48.51
C GLN A 618 -79.88 20.26 -49.37
N PRO A 619 -78.59 20.23 -49.73
CA PRO A 619 -78.02 19.13 -50.49
C PRO A 619 -78.04 17.83 -49.67
N LYS A 620 -78.36 16.70 -50.32
CA LYS A 620 -78.31 15.38 -49.69
C LYS A 620 -76.85 15.00 -49.41
N ALA A 621 -76.51 14.76 -48.15
CA ALA A 621 -75.19 14.29 -47.77
C ALA A 621 -74.96 12.86 -48.32
N ILE A 622 -74.01 12.71 -49.24
CA ILE A 622 -73.55 11.42 -49.74
C ILE A 622 -72.39 10.99 -48.84
N PHE A 623 -72.60 10.02 -47.96
CA PHE A 623 -71.53 9.40 -47.18
C PHE A 623 -70.85 8.34 -48.03
N SER A 624 -69.51 8.30 -48.06
CA SER A 624 -68.76 7.30 -48.81
C SER A 624 -68.93 5.90 -48.18
N GLU A 625 -69.52 4.95 -48.91
CA GLU A 625 -69.87 3.60 -48.40
C GLU A 625 -68.69 2.60 -48.27
N LYS A 626 -67.44 3.01 -48.52
CA LYS A 626 -66.28 2.13 -48.32
C LYS A 626 -65.09 2.92 -47.78
N LEU A 627 -64.77 2.69 -46.50
CA LEU A 627 -63.45 2.99 -45.94
C LEU A 627 -62.67 1.66 -45.83
N PRO A 628 -61.43 1.59 -46.36
CA PRO A 628 -60.54 0.46 -46.15
C PRO A 628 -60.20 0.32 -44.67
N THR A 629 -60.16 -0.92 -44.19
CA THR A 629 -59.56 -1.31 -42.92
C THR A 629 -58.09 -0.92 -42.92
N ASP A 630 -57.77 0.20 -42.31
CA ASP A 630 -56.53 0.44 -41.55
C ASP A 630 -56.50 1.92 -41.12
N THR A 631 -56.13 2.15 -39.86
CA THR A 631 -55.98 3.45 -39.15
C THR A 631 -57.17 3.91 -38.30
N GLU A 632 -57.51 3.12 -37.27
CA GLU A 632 -58.04 3.69 -36.03
C GLU A 632 -56.93 4.48 -35.31
N PRO A 633 -57.10 5.79 -35.01
CA PRO A 633 -56.19 6.48 -34.11
C PRO A 633 -56.44 6.00 -32.67
N SER A 634 -55.37 5.48 -32.06
CA SER A 634 -55.33 4.85 -30.74
C SER A 634 -56.12 5.63 -29.67
N THR A 635 -57.21 5.03 -29.19
CA THR A 635 -57.85 5.41 -27.93
C THR A 635 -56.80 5.37 -26.82
N LYS A 636 -56.55 6.53 -26.18
CA LYS A 636 -55.64 6.68 -25.04
C LYS A 636 -55.92 5.58 -24.02
N LYS A 637 -54.91 4.72 -23.80
CA LYS A 637 -54.91 3.73 -22.71
C LYS A 637 -55.11 4.45 -21.37
N PRO A 638 -56.05 4.01 -20.52
CA PRO A 638 -56.15 4.50 -19.16
C PRO A 638 -54.92 4.05 -18.35
N LYS A 639 -54.30 4.98 -17.63
CA LYS A 639 -53.25 4.67 -16.66
C LYS A 639 -53.85 3.85 -15.53
N THR A 640 -53.42 2.59 -15.43
CA THR A 640 -53.57 1.79 -14.22
C THR A 640 -52.61 2.31 -13.16
N GLU A 641 -53.16 2.89 -12.10
CA GLU A 641 -52.44 3.07 -10.84
C GLU A 641 -52.23 1.68 -10.21
N VAL A 642 -50.97 1.34 -9.95
CA VAL A 642 -50.58 0.17 -9.16
C VAL A 642 -50.17 0.70 -7.80
N ASP A 643 -50.90 0.28 -6.77
CA ASP A 643 -50.56 0.50 -5.38
C ASP A 643 -49.17 -0.08 -5.04
N ASN A 644 -48.29 0.78 -4.51
CA ASN A 644 -47.35 0.49 -3.40
C ASN A 644 -46.64 1.77 -2.92
#